data_AF-A0A2V8Q202-F1
#
_entry.id   AF-A0A2V8Q202-F1
#
_cell.length_a   1.000
_cell.length_b   1.000
_cell.length_c   1.000
_cell.angle_alpha   90.00
_cell.angle_beta   90.00
_cell.angle_gamma   90.00
#
_symmetry.space_group_name_H-M   'P 1'
#
loop_
_entity.id
_entity.type
_entity.pdbx_description
1 polymer ?
#
loop_
_entity_poly.entity_id
_entity_poly.type
_entity_poly.pdbx_seq_one_letter_code
_entity_poly.pdbx_strand_id
1 'polypeptide(L)'
;MAVAKAIDNFHRVLGRVSRQDFVGRAEELDRVVVQANRSNQGRGLLLLMAPAAGVSELLRQAYDQIFNERSDVIPIYFAFTRNETTAVSTAIEFLTSFLQQYIAFRRNEPALAEASLTLQDLVELAPSSDLEWIEQLARLYDRIRFSNDSKELVRFCFGAPQRVPLRAGRPFVMLDGSQLAEYLDGGVVLGTEALRIFARSRLTFVIAGLRRQILDAAHKAECDFESLDTLKLEQLNDEEGRLLVSRVAQRQQVPISREAEDLIVQQFGGSPYLISIFLQAAREKNTALISYLDCERLYVDELLGGHLYHHYERLLEEMGPQLEKRMMILRVLWETAASEERAVSTEAWRKRWHVSSSDFETVLHRLHIQEFVNWNGPIVDATTGPQTWKDFLKAQYRLDILGEPRALVVADALSDSLKRAPHTMASHYRHLAQLELRGLTAQFNCQRVPAALLDYASFKERYKGQDHRDLASALDADTDLIKLPQTVHVASSIAFNRDMRQVADEEKCVVVHSFDDGVYKDAQEVIWLVAEIDSKLEVGLDLTEIWYERLDSLARLLGFRRYQVWLISNEGFTEEASQILLKRNAHSSSKQQLELLVGRIGEPTRQRVERSDVDEFLMVVPMGEDNELIAASTVEHIARRLPFHPGAINQIKTAIVEACINAAEHSFSPDRKIYQRFRVESDKLVVTISSRGILPTNIGSGNEQTTRPEINPTTEERRGWGLRLIRSLMDEVEFENVDEGTSLKMTKYLLNGEN
;
A
#
# COMPACT_ATOMS: atom_id res chain seq x y z
N MET A 1 -29.07 -26.23 6.01
CA MET A 1 -30.09 -25.65 6.91
C MET A 1 -29.53 -24.69 7.98
N ALA A 2 -28.27 -24.79 8.41
CA ALA A 2 -27.69 -23.86 9.39
C ALA A 2 -27.37 -22.45 8.82
N VAL A 3 -26.97 -22.36 7.54
CA VAL A 3 -26.69 -21.07 6.86
C VAL A 3 -27.96 -20.29 6.55
N ALA A 4 -29.08 -20.97 6.28
CA ALA A 4 -30.37 -20.32 5.98
C ALA A 4 -31.06 -19.72 7.22
N LYS A 5 -30.70 -20.16 8.44
CA LYS A 5 -31.27 -19.63 9.70
C LYS A 5 -30.55 -18.38 10.21
N ALA A 6 -29.36 -18.07 9.70
CA ALA A 6 -28.57 -16.90 10.10
C ALA A 6 -29.04 -15.59 9.43
N ILE A 7 -29.82 -15.69 8.35
CA ILE A 7 -30.29 -14.54 7.57
C ILE A 7 -31.49 -13.84 8.24
N ASP A 8 -32.26 -14.54 9.08
CA ASP A 8 -33.50 -14.01 9.69
C ASP A 8 -33.30 -13.02 10.85
N ASN A 9 -32.06 -12.83 11.35
CA ASN A 9 -31.79 -11.98 12.53
C ASN A 9 -30.70 -10.91 12.30
N PHE A 10 -30.26 -10.66 11.06
CA PHE A 10 -29.30 -9.59 10.78
C PHE A 10 -30.01 -8.22 10.76
N HIS A 11 -29.78 -7.41 11.79
CA HIS A 11 -30.28 -6.03 11.84
C HIS A 11 -29.30 -5.10 11.14
N ARG A 12 -29.74 -4.45 10.05
CA ARG A 12 -29.04 -3.28 9.51
C ARG A 12 -29.23 -2.13 10.49
N VAL A 13 -28.15 -1.62 11.08
CA VAL A 13 -28.19 -0.59 12.13
C VAL A 13 -27.75 0.75 11.55
N LEU A 14 -26.49 0.85 11.12
CA LEU A 14 -25.91 2.04 10.52
C LEU A 14 -25.64 1.87 9.02
N GLY A 15 -25.54 0.63 8.51
CA GLY A 15 -25.29 0.36 7.09
C GLY A 15 -26.31 1.06 6.19
N ARG A 16 -25.84 1.78 5.16
CA ARG A 16 -26.75 2.43 4.19
C ARG A 16 -27.18 1.48 3.09
N VAL A 17 -26.38 0.45 2.83
CA VAL A 17 -26.68 -0.59 1.85
C VAL A 17 -26.83 -1.95 2.52
N SER A 18 -27.55 -2.86 1.86
CA SER A 18 -27.64 -4.25 2.34
C SER A 18 -26.28 -4.95 2.19
N ARG A 19 -26.05 -6.04 2.93
CA ARG A 19 -24.83 -6.84 2.76
C ARG A 19 -24.67 -7.40 1.34
N GLN A 20 -25.79 -7.63 0.65
CA GLN A 20 -25.80 -8.07 -0.76
C GLN A 20 -25.47 -6.94 -1.73
N ASP A 21 -25.69 -5.68 -1.35
CA ASP A 21 -25.37 -4.50 -2.16
C ASP A 21 -24.00 -3.91 -1.83
N PHE A 22 -23.38 -4.35 -0.73
CA PHE A 22 -21.99 -4.04 -0.42
C PHE A 22 -21.08 -4.83 -1.38
N VAL A 23 -20.32 -4.11 -2.20
CA VAL A 23 -19.54 -4.67 -3.30
C VAL A 23 -18.06 -4.61 -2.98
N GLY A 24 -17.37 -5.72 -3.24
CA GLY A 24 -15.97 -5.88 -2.90
C GLY A 24 -15.73 -5.83 -1.40
N ARG A 25 -14.48 -5.57 -1.02
CA ARG A 25 -14.09 -5.22 0.36
C ARG A 25 -14.33 -6.28 1.44
N ALA A 26 -14.53 -7.53 1.05
CA ALA A 26 -14.76 -8.61 2.00
C ALA A 26 -13.55 -8.80 2.92
N GLU A 27 -12.34 -8.77 2.35
CA GLU A 27 -11.09 -8.90 3.11
C GLU A 27 -10.87 -7.71 4.05
N GLU A 28 -11.07 -6.47 3.57
CA GLU A 28 -10.93 -5.27 4.38
C GLU A 28 -11.95 -5.24 5.53
N LEU A 29 -13.18 -5.69 5.28
CA LEU A 29 -14.23 -5.79 6.29
C LEU A 29 -13.88 -6.83 7.36
N ASP A 30 -13.43 -8.01 6.94
CA ASP A 30 -12.98 -9.05 7.86
C ASP A 30 -11.79 -8.57 8.70
N ARG A 31 -10.85 -7.83 8.10
CA ARG A 31 -9.72 -7.21 8.82
C ARG A 31 -10.18 -6.22 9.88
N VAL A 32 -11.16 -5.37 9.59
CA VAL A 32 -11.73 -4.42 10.56
C VAL A 32 -12.45 -5.16 11.69
N VAL A 33 -13.24 -6.18 11.39
CA VAL A 33 -13.98 -6.95 12.41
C VAL A 33 -13.04 -7.76 13.29
N VAL A 34 -12.03 -8.43 12.70
CA VAL A 34 -10.99 -9.18 13.44
C VAL A 34 -10.20 -8.28 14.37
N GLN A 35 -10.08 -6.98 14.06
CA GLN A 35 -9.41 -6.03 14.95
C GLN A 35 -10.06 -6.01 16.34
N ALA A 36 -11.38 -6.19 16.45
CA ALA A 36 -12.09 -6.17 17.73
C ALA A 36 -11.76 -7.37 18.67
N ASN A 37 -11.08 -8.39 18.15
CA ASN A 37 -10.70 -9.58 18.91
C ASN A 37 -9.82 -9.24 20.11
N ARG A 38 -9.96 -10.04 21.16
CA ARG A 38 -9.25 -9.85 22.43
C ARG A 38 -7.72 -9.93 22.30
N SER A 39 -7.22 -10.66 21.30
CA SER A 39 -5.78 -10.73 20.98
C SER A 39 -5.18 -9.37 20.59
N ASN A 40 -6.01 -8.44 20.12
CA ASN A 40 -5.61 -7.11 19.66
C ASN A 40 -5.93 -6.02 20.72
N GLN A 41 -6.12 -6.41 21.98
CA GLN A 41 -6.41 -5.46 23.05
C GLN A 41 -5.26 -4.45 23.20
N GLY A 42 -5.60 -3.16 23.14
CA GLY A 42 -4.64 -2.07 23.18
C GLY A 42 -3.91 -1.80 21.86
N ARG A 43 -4.26 -2.50 20.76
CA ARG A 43 -3.76 -2.21 19.41
C ARG A 43 -4.75 -1.33 18.64
N GLY A 44 -4.23 -0.37 17.90
CA GLY A 44 -4.99 0.43 16.95
C GLY A 44 -4.85 -0.09 15.52
N LEU A 45 -5.83 0.20 14.66
CA LEU A 45 -5.74 0.01 13.22
C LEU A 45 -5.89 1.36 12.50
N LEU A 46 -4.88 1.76 11.74
CA LEU A 46 -4.94 2.90 10.85
C LEU A 46 -5.43 2.45 9.47
N LEU A 47 -6.62 2.88 9.09
CA LEU A 47 -7.19 2.60 7.78
C LEU A 47 -6.90 3.77 6.83
N LEU A 48 -5.94 3.56 5.94
CA LEU A 48 -5.35 4.53 5.03
C LEU A 48 -6.08 4.49 3.69
N MET A 49 -7.01 5.42 3.45
CA MET A 49 -7.85 5.40 2.25
C MET A 49 -7.32 6.30 1.12
N ALA A 50 -7.49 5.84 -0.12
CA ALA A 50 -7.48 6.72 -1.28
C ALA A 50 -8.71 7.67 -1.24
N PRO A 51 -8.63 8.88 -1.82
CA PRO A 51 -9.77 9.79 -1.89
C PRO A 51 -10.99 9.11 -2.51
N ALA A 52 -12.18 9.31 -1.93
CA ALA A 52 -13.44 8.79 -2.46
C ALA A 52 -13.54 7.24 -2.55
N ALA A 53 -12.74 6.49 -1.78
CA ALA A 53 -12.73 5.02 -1.76
C ALA A 53 -13.90 4.35 -0.99
N GLY A 54 -14.73 5.12 -0.27
CA GLY A 54 -15.95 4.60 0.36
C GLY A 54 -15.80 4.02 1.78
N VAL A 55 -14.80 4.45 2.55
CA VAL A 55 -14.52 3.90 3.91
C VAL A 55 -15.70 3.98 4.88
N SER A 56 -16.54 5.00 4.75
CA SER A 56 -17.66 5.20 5.67
C SER A 56 -18.64 4.03 5.64
N GLU A 57 -18.90 3.48 4.45
CA GLU A 57 -19.81 2.33 4.37
C GLU A 57 -19.13 1.07 4.89
N LEU A 58 -17.84 0.87 4.63
CA LEU A 58 -17.07 -0.25 5.19
C LEU A 58 -17.14 -0.30 6.72
N LEU A 59 -16.93 0.84 7.40
CA LEU A 59 -17.00 0.92 8.86
C LEU A 59 -18.42 0.72 9.41
N ARG A 60 -19.45 1.19 8.70
CA ARG A 60 -20.86 0.92 9.07
C ARG A 60 -21.23 -0.55 8.91
N GLN A 61 -20.73 -1.22 7.87
CA GLN A 61 -20.91 -2.66 7.70
C GLN A 61 -20.19 -3.46 8.80
N ALA A 62 -19.01 -3.00 9.24
CA ALA A 62 -18.30 -3.59 10.38
C ALA A 62 -19.07 -3.38 11.69
N TYR A 63 -19.61 -2.18 11.91
CA TYR A 63 -20.49 -1.89 13.04
C TYR A 63 -21.69 -2.84 13.07
N ASP A 64 -22.43 -2.95 11.97
CA ASP A 64 -23.61 -3.81 11.88
C ASP A 64 -23.23 -5.27 12.15
N GLN A 65 -22.13 -5.76 11.60
CA GLN A 65 -21.67 -7.13 11.84
C GLN A 65 -21.37 -7.38 13.33
N ILE A 66 -20.58 -6.52 13.98
CA ILE A 66 -20.21 -6.66 15.39
C ILE A 66 -21.45 -6.49 16.30
N PHE A 67 -22.36 -5.58 15.96
CA PHE A 67 -23.60 -5.38 16.71
C PHE A 67 -24.45 -6.67 16.73
N ASN A 68 -24.54 -7.35 15.59
CA ASN A 68 -25.31 -8.58 15.44
C ASN A 68 -24.63 -9.83 16.02
N GLU A 69 -23.31 -9.83 16.19
CA GLU A 69 -22.57 -10.94 16.83
C GLU A 69 -22.93 -11.12 18.31
N ARG A 70 -23.39 -10.05 18.97
CA ARG A 70 -23.79 -10.05 20.40
C ARG A 70 -22.70 -10.60 21.33
N SER A 71 -21.46 -10.22 21.07
CA SER A 71 -20.30 -10.59 21.89
C SER A 71 -20.08 -9.61 23.05
N ASP A 72 -18.94 -9.72 23.74
CA ASP A 72 -18.52 -8.74 24.75
C ASP A 72 -18.00 -7.42 24.14
N VAL A 73 -17.89 -7.35 22.81
CA VAL A 73 -17.45 -6.18 22.06
C VAL A 73 -18.65 -5.25 21.81
N ILE A 74 -18.50 -3.98 22.18
CA ILE A 74 -19.49 -2.93 21.96
C ILE A 74 -18.98 -2.07 20.79
N PRO A 75 -19.55 -2.18 19.58
CA PRO A 75 -19.10 -1.39 18.45
C PRO A 75 -19.54 0.07 18.64
N ILE A 76 -18.64 1.00 18.35
CA ILE A 76 -18.91 2.45 18.37
C ILE A 76 -18.37 3.02 17.06
N TYR A 77 -19.24 3.60 16.24
CA TYR A 77 -18.88 4.28 15.01
C TYR A 77 -19.09 5.79 15.17
N PHE A 78 -18.10 6.59 14.81
CA PHE A 78 -18.25 8.04 14.79
C PHE A 78 -17.60 8.63 13.54
N ALA A 79 -18.36 9.39 12.77
CA ALA A 79 -17.86 10.11 11.62
C ALA A 79 -17.64 11.57 11.96
N PHE A 80 -16.45 12.09 11.67
CA PHE A 80 -16.21 13.53 11.69
C PHE A 80 -17.09 14.15 10.60
N THR A 81 -17.96 15.08 10.97
CA THR A 81 -18.80 15.79 10.00
C THR A 81 -18.25 17.19 9.73
N ARG A 82 -18.51 17.69 8.52
CA ARG A 82 -18.11 19.04 8.09
C ARG A 82 -18.99 20.15 8.65
N ASN A 83 -20.13 19.82 9.25
CA ASN A 83 -21.08 20.79 9.79
C ASN A 83 -20.69 21.29 11.19
N GLU A 84 -19.80 20.55 11.86
CA GLU A 84 -19.31 20.92 13.18
C GLU A 84 -18.33 22.08 13.08
N THR A 85 -18.62 23.17 13.80
CA THR A 85 -17.88 24.41 13.70
C THR A 85 -16.63 24.43 14.58
N THR A 86 -16.55 23.59 15.62
CA THR A 86 -15.46 23.62 16.60
C THR A 86 -15.04 22.23 17.06
N ALA A 87 -13.78 22.09 17.52
CA ALA A 87 -13.30 20.85 18.14
C ALA A 87 -14.14 20.41 19.35
N VAL A 88 -14.69 21.38 20.09
CA VAL A 88 -15.54 21.15 21.26
C VAL A 88 -16.89 20.57 20.86
N SER A 89 -17.53 21.13 19.83
CA SER A 89 -18.85 20.67 19.39
C SER A 89 -18.79 19.24 18.87
N THR A 90 -17.76 18.91 18.06
CA THR A 90 -17.50 17.52 17.64
C THR A 90 -17.26 16.58 18.81
N ALA A 91 -16.51 17.02 19.83
CA ALA A 91 -16.25 16.18 21.01
C ALA A 91 -17.53 15.90 21.81
N ILE A 92 -18.41 16.90 21.96
CA ILE A 92 -19.71 16.73 22.60
C ILE A 92 -20.61 15.77 21.80
N GLU A 93 -20.63 15.91 20.47
CA GLU A 93 -21.36 15.01 19.58
C GLU A 93 -20.84 13.56 19.71
N PHE A 94 -19.51 13.38 19.75
CA PHE A 94 -18.89 12.07 20.00
C PHE A 94 -19.35 11.45 21.31
N LEU A 95 -19.35 12.20 22.41
CA LEU A 95 -19.79 11.70 23.72
C LEU A 95 -21.25 11.21 23.68
N THR A 96 -22.12 12.01 23.07
CA THR A 96 -23.55 11.69 22.91
C THR A 96 -23.72 10.43 22.04
N SER A 97 -23.07 10.39 20.88
CA SER A 97 -23.13 9.26 19.94
C SER A 97 -22.57 7.96 20.54
N PHE A 98 -21.48 8.06 21.32
CA PHE A 98 -20.91 6.93 22.06
C PHE A 98 -21.90 6.35 23.06
N LEU A 99 -22.49 7.18 23.93
CA LEU A 99 -23.45 6.70 24.93
C LEU A 99 -24.72 6.13 24.28
N GLN A 100 -25.18 6.78 23.21
CA GLN A 100 -26.31 6.33 22.42
C GLN A 100 -26.09 4.94 21.83
N GLN A 101 -24.98 4.72 21.14
CA GLN A 101 -24.66 3.42 20.53
C GLN A 101 -24.35 2.36 21.60
N TYR A 102 -23.71 2.74 22.71
CA TYR A 102 -23.52 1.87 23.87
C TYR A 102 -24.87 1.39 24.41
N ILE A 103 -25.81 2.29 24.68
CA ILE A 103 -27.14 1.95 25.21
C ILE A 103 -27.93 1.12 24.21
N ALA A 104 -27.90 1.48 22.92
CA ALA A 104 -28.52 0.71 21.84
C ALA A 104 -28.04 -0.75 21.83
N PHE A 105 -26.72 -0.96 21.94
CA PHE A 105 -26.13 -2.30 22.00
C PHE A 105 -26.52 -3.05 23.28
N ARG A 106 -26.41 -2.40 24.46
CA ARG A 106 -26.74 -3.02 25.75
C ARG A 106 -28.20 -3.41 25.88
N ARG A 107 -29.11 -2.66 25.25
CA ARG A 107 -30.54 -2.95 25.20
C ARG A 107 -30.95 -3.84 24.03
N ASN A 108 -30.05 -4.08 23.07
CA ASN A 108 -30.35 -4.71 21.79
C ASN A 108 -31.52 -4.00 21.08
N GLU A 109 -31.48 -2.67 21.05
CA GLU A 109 -32.47 -1.80 20.41
C GLU A 109 -31.78 -0.97 19.31
N PRO A 110 -31.63 -1.50 18.08
CA PRO A 110 -30.93 -0.82 16.97
C PRO A 110 -31.44 0.58 16.67
N ALA A 111 -32.74 0.82 16.81
CA ALA A 111 -33.36 2.12 16.55
C ALA A 111 -32.82 3.25 17.44
N LEU A 112 -32.26 2.92 18.61
CA LEU A 112 -31.62 3.92 19.47
C LEU A 112 -30.30 4.43 18.90
N ALA A 113 -29.60 3.66 18.06
CA ALA A 113 -28.28 4.03 17.54
C ALA A 113 -28.28 5.29 16.65
N GLU A 114 -29.45 5.67 16.10
CA GLU A 114 -29.63 6.88 15.27
C GLU A 114 -30.70 7.85 15.81
N ALA A 115 -31.30 7.58 16.98
CA ALA A 115 -32.29 8.45 17.60
C ALA A 115 -31.71 9.82 18.03
N SER A 116 -32.50 10.89 17.90
CA SER A 116 -32.12 12.21 18.43
C SER A 116 -32.37 12.28 19.93
N LEU A 117 -31.33 12.04 20.74
CA LEU A 117 -31.41 11.97 22.20
C LEU A 117 -30.49 13.00 22.86
N THR A 118 -30.95 13.58 23.97
CA THR A 118 -30.12 14.39 24.86
C THR A 118 -29.36 13.51 25.86
N LEU A 119 -28.34 14.07 26.53
CA LEU A 119 -27.62 13.36 27.58
C LEU A 119 -28.56 12.92 28.73
N GLN A 120 -29.60 13.70 29.03
CA GLN A 120 -30.58 13.37 30.05
C GLN A 120 -31.43 12.17 29.63
N ASP A 121 -31.90 12.14 28.38
CA ASP A 121 -32.64 10.99 27.83
C ASP A 121 -31.80 9.71 27.88
N LEU A 122 -30.49 9.82 27.60
CA LEU A 122 -29.55 8.70 27.67
C LEU A 122 -29.35 8.17 29.09
N VAL A 123 -29.32 9.05 30.10
CA VAL A 123 -29.28 8.63 31.51
C VAL A 123 -30.56 7.87 31.88
N GLU A 124 -31.73 8.32 31.42
CA GLU A 124 -33.01 7.67 31.70
C GLU A 124 -33.18 6.32 30.99
N LEU A 125 -32.62 6.18 29.79
CA LEU A 125 -32.64 4.94 29.01
C LEU A 125 -31.57 3.91 29.46
N ALA A 126 -30.62 4.33 30.29
CA ALA A 126 -29.51 3.49 30.75
C ALA A 126 -30.01 2.21 31.43
N PRO A 127 -29.44 1.03 31.10
CA PRO A 127 -29.74 -0.21 31.82
C PRO A 127 -29.43 -0.07 33.31
N SER A 128 -30.24 -0.67 34.19
CA SER A 128 -30.04 -0.56 35.64
C SER A 128 -28.67 -1.04 36.12
N SER A 129 -28.01 -1.96 35.40
CA SER A 129 -26.65 -2.43 35.71
C SER A 129 -25.56 -1.39 35.43
N ASP A 130 -25.87 -0.41 34.57
CA ASP A 130 -24.93 0.53 33.97
C ASP A 130 -25.24 1.99 34.39
N LEU A 131 -26.41 2.23 34.99
CA LEU A 131 -26.88 3.57 35.39
C LEU A 131 -25.87 4.34 36.26
N GLU A 132 -25.26 3.69 37.25
CA GLU A 132 -24.35 4.34 38.21
C GLU A 132 -23.16 5.05 37.52
N TRP A 133 -22.50 4.37 36.58
CA TRP A 133 -21.34 4.94 35.91
C TRP A 133 -21.73 5.95 34.83
N ILE A 134 -22.90 5.77 34.19
CA ILE A 134 -23.44 6.72 33.20
C ILE A 134 -23.84 8.03 33.89
N GLU A 135 -24.53 7.98 35.03
CA GLU A 135 -24.85 9.16 35.85
C GLU A 135 -23.58 9.86 36.35
N GLN A 136 -22.56 9.10 36.74
CA GLN A 136 -21.28 9.67 37.15
C GLN A 136 -20.60 10.39 35.98
N LEU A 137 -20.62 9.79 34.78
CA LEU A 137 -20.07 10.40 33.57
C LEU A 137 -20.81 11.69 33.21
N ALA A 138 -22.15 11.71 33.25
CA ALA A 138 -22.96 12.89 32.98
C ALA A 138 -22.66 14.03 33.99
N ARG A 139 -22.58 13.70 35.30
CA ARG A 139 -22.19 14.67 36.34
C ARG A 139 -20.78 15.22 36.18
N LEU A 140 -19.84 14.42 35.65
CA LEU A 140 -18.48 14.88 35.34
C LEU A 140 -18.47 15.78 34.10
N TYR A 141 -19.23 15.40 33.07
CA TYR A 141 -19.40 16.19 31.86
C TYR A 141 -19.91 17.60 32.18
N ASP A 142 -20.99 17.72 32.95
CA ASP A 142 -21.55 19.03 33.29
C ASP A 142 -20.53 19.91 34.01
N ARG A 143 -19.74 19.34 34.94
CA ARG A 143 -18.68 20.09 35.64
C ARG A 143 -17.59 20.61 34.69
N ILE A 144 -17.13 19.79 33.75
CA ILE A 144 -16.04 20.15 32.83
C ILE A 144 -16.53 21.07 31.72
N ARG A 145 -17.77 20.89 31.25
CA ARG A 145 -18.38 21.72 30.19
C ARG A 145 -18.44 23.20 30.57
N PHE A 146 -18.67 23.50 31.85
CA PHE A 146 -18.69 24.87 32.36
C PHE A 146 -17.30 25.38 32.83
N SER A 147 -16.22 24.63 32.55
CA SER A 147 -14.85 25.10 32.74
C SER A 147 -14.37 25.94 31.55
N ASN A 148 -13.29 26.70 31.74
CA ASN A 148 -12.65 27.47 30.66
C ASN A 148 -11.59 26.66 29.88
N ASP A 149 -11.49 25.33 30.06
CA ASP A 149 -10.51 24.48 29.37
C ASP A 149 -11.17 23.61 28.28
N SER A 150 -11.14 24.12 27.05
CA SER A 150 -11.66 23.40 25.87
C SER A 150 -10.90 22.11 25.57
N LYS A 151 -9.59 22.05 25.89
CA LYS A 151 -8.76 20.87 25.60
C LYS A 151 -9.07 19.75 26.60
N GLU A 152 -9.29 20.09 27.86
CA GLU A 152 -9.75 19.15 28.87
C GLU A 152 -11.12 18.56 28.50
N LEU A 153 -12.06 19.39 28.04
CA LEU A 153 -13.37 18.93 27.58
C LEU A 153 -13.27 17.96 26.39
N VAL A 154 -12.47 18.28 25.36
CA VAL A 154 -12.23 17.39 24.22
C VAL A 154 -11.66 16.04 24.68
N ARG A 155 -10.64 16.07 25.55
CA ARG A 155 -10.03 14.85 26.11
C ARG A 155 -11.01 14.03 26.94
N PHE A 156 -11.86 14.71 27.71
CA PHE A 156 -12.88 14.06 28.52
C PHE A 156 -13.85 13.28 27.63
N CYS A 157 -14.40 13.92 26.61
CA CYS A 157 -15.38 13.31 25.71
C CYS A 157 -14.79 12.14 24.91
N PHE A 158 -13.66 12.33 24.22
CA PHE A 158 -13.03 11.25 23.45
C PHE A 158 -12.49 10.12 24.35
N GLY A 159 -12.14 10.43 25.60
CA GLY A 159 -11.76 9.43 26.60
C GLY A 159 -12.94 8.71 27.27
N ALA A 160 -14.20 9.07 27.00
CA ALA A 160 -15.36 8.46 27.64
C ALA A 160 -15.44 6.93 27.48
N PRO A 161 -15.12 6.32 26.31
CA PRO A 161 -15.13 4.88 26.16
C PRO A 161 -14.17 4.14 27.10
N GLN A 162 -13.10 4.79 27.57
CA GLN A 162 -12.15 4.19 28.52
C GLN A 162 -12.74 4.01 29.92
N ARG A 163 -13.87 4.66 30.20
CA ARG A 163 -14.56 4.62 31.50
C ARG A 163 -15.60 3.50 31.59
N VAL A 164 -15.86 2.78 30.50
CA VAL A 164 -16.78 1.64 30.49
C VAL A 164 -16.24 0.56 31.44
N PRO A 165 -17.03 0.12 32.45
CA PRO A 165 -16.60 -0.94 33.35
C PRO A 165 -16.34 -2.25 32.57
N LEU A 166 -15.26 -2.95 32.89
CA LEU A 166 -14.90 -4.23 32.22
C LEU A 166 -16.03 -5.28 32.24
N ARG A 167 -16.89 -5.24 33.28
CA ARG A 167 -18.07 -6.12 33.41
C ARG A 167 -19.18 -5.84 32.39
N ALA A 168 -19.21 -4.63 31.83
CA ALA A 168 -20.28 -4.18 30.94
C ALA A 168 -19.96 -4.45 29.45
N GLY A 169 -18.69 -4.68 29.13
CA GLY A 169 -18.19 -5.02 27.80
C GLY A 169 -16.92 -4.23 27.45
N ARG A 170 -16.42 -4.43 26.24
CA ARG A 170 -15.24 -3.78 25.69
C ARG A 170 -15.64 -2.88 24.52
N PRO A 171 -15.54 -1.55 24.65
CA PRO A 171 -15.77 -0.66 23.53
C PRO A 171 -14.73 -0.88 22.42
N PHE A 172 -15.21 -0.97 21.19
CA PHE A 172 -14.39 -0.96 19.97
C PHE A 172 -14.75 0.28 19.16
N VAL A 173 -13.86 1.27 19.17
CA VAL A 173 -14.12 2.59 18.60
C VAL A 173 -13.61 2.67 17.17
N MET A 174 -14.50 2.95 16.22
CA MET A 174 -14.21 3.17 14.81
C MET A 174 -14.47 4.64 14.47
N LEU A 175 -13.40 5.40 14.23
CA LEU A 175 -13.48 6.79 13.82
C LEU A 175 -13.34 6.91 12.30
N ASP A 176 -14.32 7.52 11.66
CA ASP A 176 -14.33 7.83 10.24
C ASP A 176 -13.89 9.27 10.01
N GLY A 177 -12.60 9.43 9.75
CA GLY A 177 -11.93 10.68 9.40
C GLY A 177 -11.90 10.98 7.90
N SER A 178 -12.79 10.41 7.10
CA SER A 178 -12.91 10.76 5.66
C SER A 178 -13.14 12.26 5.42
N GLN A 179 -13.66 12.97 6.42
CA GLN A 179 -13.93 14.41 6.39
C GLN A 179 -13.18 15.16 7.50
N LEU A 180 -12.10 14.58 8.03
CA LEU A 180 -11.36 15.17 9.14
C LEU A 180 -10.80 16.54 8.74
N ALA A 181 -11.38 17.62 9.25
CA ALA A 181 -10.80 18.94 9.18
C ALA A 181 -9.67 19.03 10.21
N GLU A 182 -8.42 19.18 9.75
CA GLU A 182 -7.27 19.32 10.66
C GLU A 182 -7.35 20.57 11.55
N TYR A 183 -8.19 21.55 11.20
CA TYR A 183 -8.28 22.84 11.88
C TYR A 183 -9.74 23.27 12.02
N LEU A 184 -10.34 23.00 13.19
CA LEU A 184 -11.60 23.62 13.61
C LEU A 184 -11.28 24.77 14.58
N ASP A 185 -11.39 26.02 14.12
CA ASP A 185 -11.40 27.28 14.88
C ASP A 185 -10.50 27.44 16.14
N GLY A 186 -9.31 26.84 16.14
CA GLY A 186 -8.22 27.22 17.03
C GLY A 186 -7.71 26.14 17.99
N GLY A 187 -6.38 25.97 18.00
CA GLY A 187 -5.59 25.30 19.04
C GLY A 187 -5.54 23.77 19.02
N VAL A 188 -6.63 23.08 18.66
CA VAL A 188 -6.71 21.60 18.75
C VAL A 188 -6.91 20.96 17.38
N VAL A 189 -5.91 20.20 16.94
CA VAL A 189 -6.01 19.32 15.76
C VAL A 189 -6.71 18.03 16.19
N LEU A 190 -8.02 17.93 15.91
CA LEU A 190 -8.88 16.85 16.42
C LEU A 190 -8.35 15.44 16.11
N GLY A 191 -7.91 15.18 14.88
CA GLY A 191 -7.40 13.85 14.51
C GLY A 191 -6.16 13.46 15.29
N THR A 192 -5.22 14.39 15.45
CA THR A 192 -4.00 14.19 16.26
C THR A 192 -4.33 13.98 17.72
N GLU A 193 -5.29 14.75 18.29
CA GLU A 193 -5.67 14.57 19.70
C GLU A 193 -6.45 13.27 19.92
N ALA A 194 -7.33 12.87 18.99
CA ALA A 194 -8.00 11.58 19.03
C ALA A 194 -6.99 10.42 18.99
N LEU A 195 -6.04 10.44 18.03
CA LEU A 195 -4.95 9.48 17.96
C LEU A 195 -4.15 9.44 19.27
N ARG A 196 -3.80 10.59 19.84
CA ARG A 196 -3.08 10.68 21.12
C ARG A 196 -3.87 10.05 22.28
N ILE A 197 -5.19 10.20 22.31
CA ILE A 197 -6.05 9.63 23.35
C ILE A 197 -6.18 8.12 23.18
N PHE A 198 -6.45 7.64 21.96
CA PHE A 198 -6.71 6.23 21.70
C PHE A 198 -5.43 5.38 21.69
N ALA A 199 -4.34 5.87 21.09
CA ALA A 199 -3.06 5.16 21.05
C ALA A 199 -2.41 4.99 22.44
N ARG A 200 -2.76 5.84 23.41
CA ARG A 200 -2.32 5.71 24.81
C ARG A 200 -3.31 4.94 25.69
N SER A 201 -4.43 4.51 25.11
CA SER A 201 -5.48 3.77 25.83
C SER A 201 -5.26 2.26 25.72
N ARG A 202 -5.98 1.48 26.55
CA ARG A 202 -6.05 0.02 26.41
C ARG A 202 -7.18 -0.43 25.47
N LEU A 203 -7.85 0.51 24.82
CA LEU A 203 -8.93 0.21 23.89
C LEU A 203 -8.35 -0.25 22.57
N THR A 204 -9.08 -1.17 21.93
CA THR A 204 -8.88 -1.45 20.52
C THR A 204 -9.68 -0.43 19.72
N PHE A 205 -9.10 0.12 18.67
CA PHE A 205 -9.74 1.16 17.86
C PHE A 205 -9.35 1.05 16.38
N VAL A 206 -10.15 1.69 15.54
CA VAL A 206 -9.87 1.94 14.13
C VAL A 206 -9.96 3.43 13.88
N ILE A 207 -8.97 4.02 13.23
CA ILE A 207 -9.06 5.38 12.71
C ILE A 207 -8.86 5.31 11.20
N ALA A 208 -9.92 5.63 10.47
CA ALA A 208 -9.91 5.76 9.04
C ALA A 208 -9.71 7.20 8.60
N GLY A 209 -9.03 7.41 7.49
CA GLY A 209 -8.95 8.72 6.84
C GLY A 209 -8.02 8.70 5.64
N LEU A 210 -7.86 9.86 5.00
CA LEU A 210 -7.01 9.98 3.81
C LEU A 210 -5.58 9.56 4.15
N ARG A 211 -4.99 8.70 3.30
CA ARG A 211 -3.69 8.05 3.58
C ARG A 211 -2.54 9.03 3.84
N ARG A 212 -2.55 10.18 3.15
CA ARG A 212 -1.55 11.25 3.31
C ARG A 212 -1.79 12.13 4.55
N GLN A 213 -2.97 12.04 5.18
CA GLN A 213 -3.36 12.83 6.34
C GLN A 213 -3.18 12.06 7.66
N ILE A 214 -3.66 10.81 7.71
CA ILE A 214 -3.65 10.01 8.94
C ILE A 214 -2.24 9.64 9.39
N LEU A 215 -1.34 9.36 8.45
CA LEU A 215 0.06 9.09 8.77
C LEU A 215 0.73 10.31 9.41
N ASP A 216 0.56 11.50 8.83
CA ASP A 216 1.10 12.75 9.39
C ASP A 216 0.51 13.03 10.77
N ALA A 217 -0.80 12.80 10.97
CA ALA A 217 -1.44 12.96 12.26
C ALA A 217 -0.90 11.98 13.31
N ALA A 218 -0.62 10.73 12.94
CA ALA A 218 -0.05 9.71 13.84
C ALA A 218 1.37 10.08 14.29
N HIS A 219 2.20 10.61 13.39
CA HIS A 219 3.53 11.13 13.73
C HIS A 219 3.43 12.33 14.67
N LYS A 220 2.56 13.32 14.38
CA LYS A 220 2.33 14.49 15.23
C LYS A 220 1.75 14.12 16.62
N ALA A 221 1.06 12.99 16.70
CA ALA A 221 0.51 12.47 17.96
C ALA A 221 1.54 11.74 18.83
N GLU A 222 2.75 11.48 18.30
CA GLU A 222 3.79 10.65 18.93
C GLU A 222 3.24 9.26 19.28
N CYS A 223 2.52 8.65 18.33
CA CYS A 223 2.01 7.30 18.51
C CYS A 223 3.15 6.26 18.48
N ASP A 224 3.00 5.20 19.29
CA ASP A 224 3.84 4.01 19.19
C ASP A 224 3.37 3.15 18.00
N PHE A 225 4.15 3.15 16.92
CA PHE A 225 3.83 2.42 15.70
C PHE A 225 3.90 0.89 15.86
N GLU A 226 4.53 0.36 16.92
CA GLU A 226 4.48 -1.09 17.21
C GLU A 226 3.07 -1.53 17.66
N SER A 227 2.30 -0.61 18.24
CA SER A 227 0.92 -0.82 18.69
C SER A 227 -0.12 -0.54 17.59
N LEU A 228 0.31 -0.10 16.40
CA LEU A 228 -0.56 0.31 15.31
C LEU A 228 -0.40 -0.59 14.10
N ASP A 229 -1.48 -1.28 13.75
CA ASP A 229 -1.61 -1.98 12.48
C ASP A 229 -2.06 -1.00 11.39
N THR A 230 -1.76 -1.31 10.12
CA THR A 230 -2.21 -0.52 8.96
C THR A 230 -3.03 -1.35 8.00
N LEU A 231 -4.03 -0.74 7.38
CA LEU A 231 -4.85 -1.30 6.30
C LEU A 231 -5.02 -0.24 5.22
N LYS A 232 -4.65 -0.55 3.98
CA LYS A 232 -4.83 0.35 2.84
C LYS A 232 -6.17 0.08 2.17
N LEU A 233 -6.88 1.15 1.81
CA LEU A 233 -8.15 1.07 1.06
C LEU A 233 -7.99 1.84 -0.26
N GLU A 234 -7.72 1.11 -1.34
CA GLU A 234 -7.58 1.65 -2.71
C GLU A 234 -8.94 1.87 -3.38
N GLN A 235 -9.01 2.19 -4.67
CA GLN A 235 -10.29 2.14 -5.43
C GLN A 235 -10.73 0.69 -5.69
N LEU A 236 -11.96 0.48 -6.15
CA LEU A 236 -12.39 -0.85 -6.58
C LEU A 236 -11.67 -1.25 -7.86
N ASN A 237 -11.37 -2.54 -8.02
CA ASN A 237 -10.89 -3.06 -9.30
C ASN A 237 -12.02 -3.06 -10.35
N ASP A 238 -11.70 -3.37 -11.61
CA ASP A 238 -12.67 -3.31 -12.71
C ASP A 238 -13.84 -4.30 -12.55
N GLU A 239 -13.64 -5.47 -11.93
CA GLU A 239 -14.71 -6.44 -11.71
C GLU A 239 -15.68 -5.97 -10.61
N GLU A 240 -15.13 -5.52 -9.49
CA GLU A 240 -15.88 -4.95 -8.38
C GLU A 240 -16.58 -3.66 -8.79
N GLY A 241 -15.92 -2.81 -9.58
CA GLY A 241 -16.48 -1.58 -10.13
C GLY A 241 -17.69 -1.85 -11.00
N ARG A 242 -17.60 -2.82 -11.94
CA ARG A 242 -18.73 -3.21 -12.79
C ARG A 242 -19.90 -3.74 -11.96
N LEU A 243 -19.60 -4.60 -10.98
CA LEU A 243 -20.62 -5.13 -10.07
C LEU A 243 -21.30 -4.01 -9.27
N LEU A 244 -20.55 -3.00 -8.84
CA LEU A 244 -21.11 -1.81 -8.18
C LEU A 244 -22.03 -1.03 -9.12
N VAL A 245 -21.60 -0.76 -10.34
CA VAL A 245 -22.42 -0.06 -11.33
C VAL A 245 -23.73 -0.81 -11.57
N SER A 246 -23.68 -2.11 -11.85
CA SER A 246 -24.89 -2.91 -12.11
C SER A 246 -25.85 -2.91 -10.91
N ARG A 247 -25.35 -3.10 -9.68
CA ARG A 247 -26.19 -3.12 -8.46
C ARG A 247 -26.79 -1.75 -8.17
N VAL A 248 -26.01 -0.68 -8.29
CA VAL A 248 -26.52 0.68 -8.06
C VAL A 248 -27.53 1.06 -9.15
N ALA A 249 -27.27 0.76 -10.42
CA ALA A 249 -28.20 1.01 -11.51
C ALA A 249 -29.52 0.26 -11.32
N GLN A 250 -29.47 -1.02 -10.95
CA GLN A 250 -30.66 -1.82 -10.64
C GLN A 250 -31.46 -1.22 -9.48
N ARG A 251 -30.80 -0.88 -8.37
CA ARG A 251 -31.44 -0.28 -7.19
C ARG A 251 -32.07 1.09 -7.51
N GLN A 252 -31.40 1.88 -8.33
CA GLN A 252 -31.86 3.21 -8.73
C GLN A 252 -32.82 3.18 -9.93
N GLN A 253 -33.13 1.99 -10.48
CA GLN A 253 -33.97 1.80 -11.66
C GLN A 253 -33.48 2.57 -12.90
N VAL A 254 -32.16 2.68 -13.07
CA VAL A 254 -31.53 3.33 -14.23
C VAL A 254 -31.28 2.28 -15.32
N PRO A 255 -31.90 2.38 -16.51
CA PRO A 255 -31.58 1.49 -17.62
C PRO A 255 -30.13 1.73 -18.07
N ILE A 256 -29.33 0.67 -18.16
CA ILE A 256 -27.92 0.76 -18.50
C ILE A 256 -27.50 -0.37 -19.45
N SER A 257 -26.63 -0.07 -20.43
CA SER A 257 -26.00 -1.09 -21.29
C SER A 257 -24.65 -1.54 -20.73
N ARG A 258 -24.16 -2.71 -21.15
CA ARG A 258 -22.87 -3.23 -20.71
C ARG A 258 -21.70 -2.30 -21.05
N GLU A 259 -21.75 -1.69 -22.23
CA GLU A 259 -20.72 -0.75 -22.68
C GLU A 259 -20.70 0.52 -21.81
N ALA A 260 -21.87 0.98 -21.36
CA ALA A 260 -21.98 2.09 -20.44
C ALA A 260 -21.47 1.72 -19.04
N GLU A 261 -21.70 0.50 -18.57
CA GLU A 261 -21.13 0.02 -17.30
C GLU A 261 -19.61 0.10 -17.32
N ASP A 262 -18.99 -0.46 -18.37
CA ASP A 262 -17.54 -0.49 -18.49
C ASP A 262 -16.96 0.93 -18.63
N LEU A 263 -17.61 1.81 -19.41
CA LEU A 263 -17.20 3.22 -19.54
C LEU A 263 -17.23 3.95 -18.19
N ILE A 264 -18.31 3.80 -17.41
CA ILE A 264 -18.46 4.44 -16.10
C ILE A 264 -17.34 4.00 -15.16
N VAL A 265 -17.00 2.71 -15.12
CA VAL A 265 -15.92 2.19 -14.27
C VAL A 265 -14.59 2.83 -14.63
N GLN A 266 -14.24 2.87 -15.92
CA GLN A 266 -13.00 3.45 -16.40
C GLN A 266 -12.94 4.97 -16.19
N GLN A 267 -14.05 5.67 -16.44
CA GLN A 267 -14.13 7.12 -16.31
C GLN A 267 -14.00 7.61 -14.87
N PHE A 268 -14.56 6.86 -13.90
CA PHE A 268 -14.48 7.18 -12.48
C PHE A 268 -13.36 6.42 -11.74
N GLY A 269 -12.52 5.66 -12.46
CA GLY A 269 -11.37 4.94 -11.90
C GLY A 269 -11.75 4.02 -10.75
N GLY A 270 -12.89 3.32 -10.85
CA GLY A 270 -13.38 2.42 -9.81
C GLY A 270 -13.83 3.10 -8.51
N SER A 271 -14.01 4.44 -8.49
CA SER A 271 -14.43 5.16 -7.27
C SER A 271 -15.88 4.88 -6.89
N PRO A 272 -16.15 4.26 -5.72
CA PRO A 272 -17.52 3.95 -5.31
C PRO A 272 -18.39 5.19 -5.13
N TYR A 273 -17.79 6.28 -4.63
CA TYR A 273 -18.49 7.53 -4.40
C TYR A 273 -18.88 8.21 -5.72
N LEU A 274 -17.94 8.37 -6.66
CA LEU A 274 -18.21 9.02 -7.94
C LEU A 274 -19.22 8.23 -8.79
N ILE A 275 -19.08 6.90 -8.83
CA ILE A 275 -20.04 6.00 -9.50
C ILE A 275 -21.44 6.19 -8.90
N SER A 276 -21.56 6.21 -7.57
CA SER A 276 -22.85 6.31 -6.89
C SER A 276 -23.55 7.65 -7.14
N ILE A 277 -22.83 8.78 -7.07
CA ILE A 277 -23.44 10.10 -7.34
C ILE A 277 -23.81 10.28 -8.81
N PHE A 278 -23.03 9.69 -9.74
CA PHE A 278 -23.34 9.74 -11.16
C PHE A 278 -24.62 8.96 -11.50
N LEU A 279 -24.78 7.74 -10.97
CA LEU A 279 -26.00 6.96 -11.15
C LEU A 279 -27.20 7.55 -10.43
N GLN A 280 -26.98 8.24 -9.30
CA GLN A 280 -28.02 9.04 -8.65
C GLN A 280 -28.50 10.18 -9.57
N ALA A 281 -27.57 10.89 -10.22
CA ALA A 281 -27.91 11.93 -11.19
C ALA A 281 -28.72 11.39 -12.38
N ALA A 282 -28.35 10.21 -12.89
CA ALA A 282 -29.07 9.53 -13.96
C ALA A 282 -30.53 9.26 -13.57
N ARG A 283 -30.77 8.78 -12.34
CA ARG A 283 -32.12 8.57 -11.80
C ARG A 283 -32.89 9.89 -11.67
N GLU A 284 -32.29 10.90 -11.07
CA GLU A 284 -32.95 12.20 -10.84
C GLU A 284 -33.35 12.89 -12.14
N LYS A 285 -32.54 12.74 -13.19
CA LYS A 285 -32.79 13.29 -14.53
C LYS A 285 -33.58 12.34 -15.44
N ASN A 286 -33.92 11.14 -14.96
CA ASN A 286 -34.60 10.09 -15.73
C ASN A 286 -33.88 9.77 -17.06
N THR A 287 -32.55 9.68 -16.99
CA THR A 287 -31.69 9.44 -18.16
C THR A 287 -31.33 7.96 -18.24
N ALA A 288 -31.65 7.32 -19.37
CA ALA A 288 -31.17 5.97 -19.68
C ALA A 288 -29.72 6.03 -20.19
N LEU A 289 -28.86 5.16 -19.68
CA LEU A 289 -27.43 5.09 -20.00
C LEU A 289 -27.16 3.91 -20.94
N ILE A 290 -27.70 4.00 -22.15
CA ILE A 290 -27.66 2.90 -23.13
C ILE A 290 -26.63 3.09 -24.24
N SER A 291 -25.89 4.21 -24.21
CA SER A 291 -24.84 4.52 -25.16
C SER A 291 -23.77 5.42 -24.53
N TYR A 292 -22.59 5.50 -25.16
CA TYR A 292 -21.56 6.47 -24.78
C TYR A 292 -22.08 7.91 -24.88
N LEU A 293 -22.95 8.19 -25.86
CA LEU A 293 -23.52 9.54 -26.00
C LEU A 293 -24.38 9.92 -24.80
N ASP A 294 -25.19 9.01 -24.29
CA ASP A 294 -26.05 9.27 -23.13
C ASP A 294 -25.20 9.46 -21.87
N CYS A 295 -24.17 8.62 -21.69
CA CYS A 295 -23.22 8.72 -20.58
C CYS A 295 -22.48 10.06 -20.60
N GLU A 296 -21.88 10.42 -21.73
CA GLU A 296 -21.05 11.63 -21.82
C GLU A 296 -21.88 12.92 -21.76
N ARG A 297 -23.12 12.90 -22.25
CA ARG A 297 -24.06 14.04 -22.07
C ARG A 297 -24.37 14.26 -20.60
N LEU A 298 -24.71 13.20 -19.87
CA LEU A 298 -24.97 13.30 -18.44
C LEU A 298 -23.69 13.71 -17.69
N TYR A 299 -22.55 13.14 -18.05
CA TYR A 299 -21.27 13.45 -17.42
C TYR A 299 -20.89 14.93 -17.54
N VAL A 300 -20.98 15.50 -18.74
CA VAL A 300 -20.66 16.92 -18.97
C VAL A 300 -21.64 17.83 -18.23
N ASP A 301 -22.91 17.46 -18.18
CA ASP A 301 -23.91 18.22 -17.41
C ASP A 301 -23.63 18.16 -15.90
N GLU A 302 -23.26 16.99 -15.37
CA GLU A 302 -22.85 16.81 -13.98
C GLU A 302 -21.58 17.60 -13.63
N LEU A 303 -20.63 17.66 -14.55
CA LEU A 303 -19.35 18.38 -14.40
C LEU A 303 -19.53 19.91 -14.35
N LEU A 304 -20.54 20.43 -15.04
CA LEU A 304 -20.77 21.86 -15.23
C LEU A 304 -21.83 22.45 -14.30
N GLY A 305 -22.53 21.63 -13.53
CA GLY A 305 -23.51 22.11 -12.55
C GLY A 305 -24.31 21.03 -11.81
N GLY A 306 -23.87 19.77 -11.82
CA GLY A 306 -24.52 18.69 -11.07
C GLY A 306 -23.76 18.29 -9.80
N HIS A 307 -23.92 17.04 -9.39
CA HIS A 307 -23.30 16.50 -8.16
C HIS A 307 -21.77 16.47 -8.24
N LEU A 308 -21.20 16.18 -9.42
CA LEU A 308 -19.75 16.21 -9.63
C LEU A 308 -19.19 17.63 -9.48
N TYR A 309 -19.85 18.62 -10.09
CA TYR A 309 -19.50 20.03 -9.92
C TYR A 309 -19.48 20.42 -8.44
N HIS A 310 -20.57 20.18 -7.72
CA HIS A 310 -20.67 20.55 -6.30
C HIS A 310 -19.69 19.79 -5.41
N HIS A 311 -19.34 18.55 -5.76
CA HIS A 311 -18.31 17.82 -5.03
C HIS A 311 -16.94 18.50 -5.13
N TYR A 312 -16.50 18.84 -6.35
CA TYR A 312 -15.20 19.48 -6.56
C TYR A 312 -15.16 20.94 -6.13
N GLU A 313 -16.24 21.69 -6.38
CA GLU A 313 -16.42 23.06 -5.88
C GLU A 313 -16.28 23.11 -4.36
N ARG A 314 -16.93 22.19 -3.64
CA ARG A 314 -16.83 22.09 -2.18
C ARG A 314 -15.39 21.79 -1.71
N LEU A 315 -14.67 20.90 -2.39
CA LEU A 315 -13.26 20.64 -2.07
C LEU A 315 -12.38 21.88 -2.31
N LEU A 316 -12.66 22.67 -3.36
CA LEU A 316 -11.99 23.94 -3.60
C LEU A 316 -12.33 25.02 -2.56
N GLU A 317 -13.59 25.11 -2.13
CA GLU A 317 -14.03 26.00 -1.05
C GLU A 317 -13.35 25.66 0.26
N GLU A 318 -13.20 24.37 0.56
CA GLU A 318 -12.44 23.91 1.72
C GLU A 318 -10.97 24.33 1.60
N MET A 319 -10.35 24.20 0.43
CA MET A 319 -8.96 24.60 0.22
C MET A 319 -8.78 26.12 0.35
N GLY A 320 -9.67 26.91 -0.24
CA GLY A 320 -9.63 28.36 -0.22
C GLY A 320 -11.04 28.95 -0.16
N PRO A 321 -11.56 29.35 1.01
CA PRO A 321 -12.94 29.84 1.12
C PRO A 321 -13.20 31.15 0.35
N GLN A 322 -12.16 31.97 0.18
CA GLN A 322 -12.25 33.24 -0.55
C GLN A 322 -12.26 32.99 -2.06
N LEU A 323 -13.16 33.68 -2.78
CA LEU A 323 -13.30 33.55 -4.24
C LEU A 323 -11.97 33.78 -4.98
N GLU A 324 -11.23 34.83 -4.60
CA GLU A 324 -9.91 35.14 -5.20
C GLU A 324 -8.92 33.99 -5.03
N LYS A 325 -8.91 33.32 -3.86
CA LYS A 325 -8.07 32.15 -3.61
C LYS A 325 -8.47 30.98 -4.51
N ARG A 326 -9.77 30.70 -4.66
CA ARG A 326 -10.26 29.63 -5.56
C ARG A 326 -9.86 29.87 -7.00
N MET A 327 -10.06 31.09 -7.50
CA MET A 327 -9.68 31.45 -8.87
C MET A 327 -8.17 31.27 -9.10
N MET A 328 -7.34 31.63 -8.11
CA MET A 328 -5.89 31.42 -8.19
C MET A 328 -5.49 29.94 -8.16
N ILE A 329 -6.13 29.13 -7.30
CA ILE A 329 -5.94 27.67 -7.26
C ILE A 329 -6.24 27.07 -8.63
N LEU A 330 -7.43 27.38 -9.19
CA LEU A 330 -7.87 26.92 -10.51
C LEU A 330 -6.86 27.30 -11.60
N ARG A 331 -6.44 28.56 -11.61
CA ARG A 331 -5.49 29.10 -12.59
C ARG A 331 -4.16 28.36 -12.56
N VAL A 332 -3.51 28.30 -11.40
CA VAL A 332 -2.16 27.73 -11.27
C VAL A 332 -2.18 26.22 -11.52
N LEU A 333 -3.21 25.51 -11.04
CA LEU A 333 -3.37 24.08 -11.29
C LEU A 333 -3.53 23.78 -12.77
N TRP A 334 -4.47 24.46 -13.44
CA TRP A 334 -4.73 24.20 -14.86
C TRP A 334 -3.55 24.59 -15.74
N GLU A 335 -2.96 25.77 -15.55
CA GLU A 335 -1.78 26.21 -16.31
C GLU A 335 -0.61 25.24 -16.15
N THR A 336 -0.43 24.67 -14.96
CA THR A 336 0.62 23.66 -14.72
C THR A 336 0.28 22.33 -15.38
N ALA A 337 -0.95 21.83 -15.20
CA ALA A 337 -1.41 20.57 -15.80
C ALA A 337 -1.42 20.60 -17.34
N ALA A 338 -1.66 21.78 -17.93
CA ALA A 338 -1.65 21.99 -19.37
C ALA A 338 -0.25 22.28 -19.95
N SER A 339 0.76 22.56 -19.11
CA SER A 339 2.13 22.84 -19.56
C SER A 339 2.86 21.58 -20.09
N GLU A 340 3.94 21.77 -20.85
CA GLU A 340 4.79 20.66 -21.32
C GLU A 340 5.59 20.01 -20.18
N GLU A 341 6.11 20.82 -19.26
CA GLU A 341 6.92 20.35 -18.13
C GLU A 341 6.07 19.61 -17.08
N ARG A 342 4.79 19.99 -16.91
CA ARG A 342 3.75 19.39 -16.03
C ARG A 342 4.09 19.30 -14.53
N ALA A 343 5.35 19.52 -14.17
CA ALA A 343 5.86 19.68 -12.82
C ALA A 343 6.62 21.01 -12.75
N VAL A 344 6.45 21.73 -11.64
CA VAL A 344 6.99 23.09 -11.47
C VAL A 344 7.57 23.23 -10.07
N SER A 345 8.59 24.07 -9.92
CA SER A 345 9.15 24.38 -8.59
C SER A 345 8.12 25.06 -7.69
N THR A 346 8.13 24.70 -6.41
CA THR A 346 7.25 25.28 -5.38
C THR A 346 7.40 26.80 -5.29
N GLU A 347 8.62 27.32 -5.45
CA GLU A 347 8.89 28.76 -5.45
C GLU A 347 8.27 29.47 -6.66
N ALA A 348 8.21 28.83 -7.83
CA ALA A 348 7.53 29.39 -9.00
C ALA A 348 6.01 29.46 -8.79
N TRP A 349 5.40 28.45 -8.17
CA TRP A 349 3.99 28.51 -7.75
C TRP A 349 3.75 29.62 -6.73
N ARG A 350 4.61 29.73 -5.70
CA ARG A 350 4.52 30.76 -4.66
C ARG A 350 4.54 32.17 -5.24
N LYS A 351 5.44 32.44 -6.19
CA LYS A 351 5.55 33.74 -6.88
C LYS A 351 4.29 34.12 -7.66
N ARG A 352 3.53 33.15 -8.18
CA ARG A 352 2.28 33.40 -8.93
C ARG A 352 1.07 33.64 -8.03
N TRP A 353 1.05 33.11 -6.82
CA TRP A 353 -0.14 33.11 -5.95
C TRP A 353 -0.30 34.39 -5.12
N HIS A 354 0.78 35.16 -4.86
CA HIS A 354 0.71 36.42 -4.09
C HIS A 354 -0.01 36.32 -2.72
N VAL A 355 0.03 35.15 -2.06
CA VAL A 355 -0.51 34.91 -0.71
C VAL A 355 0.61 34.77 0.32
N SER A 356 0.25 34.77 1.62
CA SER A 356 1.21 34.46 2.70
C SER A 356 1.79 33.05 2.53
N SER A 357 3.02 32.83 3.01
CA SER A 357 3.66 31.51 2.94
C SER A 357 2.86 30.43 3.67
N SER A 358 2.25 30.77 4.81
CA SER A 358 1.41 29.85 5.58
C SER A 358 0.16 29.40 4.83
N ASP A 359 -0.49 30.33 4.12
CA ASP A 359 -1.70 30.04 3.36
C ASP A 359 -1.35 29.18 2.14
N PHE A 360 -0.27 29.50 1.45
CA PHE A 360 0.23 28.71 0.32
C PHE A 360 0.53 27.26 0.71
N GLU A 361 1.31 27.05 1.77
CA GLU A 361 1.65 25.72 2.27
C GLU A 361 0.40 24.94 2.72
N THR A 362 -0.55 25.61 3.37
CA THR A 362 -1.82 25.00 3.80
C THR A 362 -2.62 24.48 2.59
N VAL A 363 -2.75 25.28 1.53
CA VAL A 363 -3.50 24.86 0.35
C VAL A 363 -2.77 23.75 -0.38
N LEU A 364 -1.45 23.86 -0.55
CA LEU A 364 -0.64 22.85 -1.23
C LEU A 364 -0.69 21.51 -0.50
N HIS A 365 -0.66 21.53 0.84
CA HIS A 365 -0.84 20.33 1.66
C HIS A 365 -2.24 19.72 1.47
N ARG A 366 -3.31 20.52 1.41
CA ARG A 366 -4.67 20.01 1.14
C ARG A 366 -4.82 19.41 -0.26
N LEU A 367 -4.26 20.05 -1.28
CA LEU A 367 -4.20 19.50 -2.64
C LEU A 367 -3.43 18.18 -2.68
N HIS A 368 -2.33 18.10 -1.93
CA HIS A 368 -1.53 16.90 -1.80
C HIS A 368 -2.31 15.78 -1.09
N ILE A 369 -3.01 16.06 0.01
CA ILE A 369 -3.82 15.10 0.75
C ILE A 369 -4.96 14.52 -0.12
N GLN A 370 -5.59 15.36 -0.94
CA GLN A 370 -6.65 14.94 -1.89
C GLN A 370 -6.09 14.28 -3.16
N GLU A 371 -4.77 14.15 -3.27
CA GLU A 371 -4.08 13.52 -4.40
C GLU A 371 -4.35 14.20 -5.76
N PHE A 372 -4.74 15.48 -5.72
CA PHE A 372 -4.83 16.33 -6.90
C PHE A 372 -3.44 16.74 -7.39
N VAL A 373 -2.47 16.84 -6.47
CA VAL A 373 -1.06 17.07 -6.78
C VAL A 373 -0.16 16.12 -6.01
N ASN A 374 1.03 15.85 -6.53
CA ASN A 374 2.15 15.31 -5.77
C ASN A 374 3.08 16.45 -5.39
N TRP A 375 3.37 16.59 -4.09
CA TRP A 375 4.25 17.61 -3.57
C TRP A 375 5.30 16.96 -2.68
N ASN A 376 6.58 17.18 -2.98
CA ASN A 376 7.71 16.59 -2.25
C ASN A 376 8.57 17.65 -1.51
N GLY A 377 8.07 18.88 -1.41
CA GLY A 377 8.82 20.04 -0.90
C GLY A 377 9.22 21.00 -2.01
N PRO A 378 10.24 20.70 -2.83
CA PRO A 378 10.73 21.61 -3.87
C PRO A 378 9.92 21.58 -5.17
N ILE A 379 9.22 20.48 -5.48
CA ILE A 379 8.50 20.29 -6.74
C ILE A 379 7.03 20.00 -6.47
N VAL A 380 6.18 20.61 -7.29
CA VAL A 380 4.74 20.31 -7.38
C VAL A 380 4.46 19.69 -8.75
N ASP A 381 3.94 18.47 -8.73
CA ASP A 381 3.49 17.74 -9.92
C ASP A 381 1.96 17.75 -9.97
N ALA A 382 1.41 18.35 -11.02
CA ALA A 382 -0.04 18.48 -11.25
C ALA A 382 -0.57 17.46 -12.28
N THR A 383 0.20 16.42 -12.61
CA THR A 383 -0.26 15.33 -13.50
C THR A 383 -1.14 14.31 -12.80
N THR A 384 -1.16 14.31 -11.47
CA THR A 384 -1.96 13.40 -10.66
C THR A 384 -3.44 13.79 -10.60
N GLY A 385 -4.22 13.00 -9.87
CA GLY A 385 -5.65 13.19 -9.69
C GLY A 385 -6.51 12.51 -10.77
N PRO A 386 -7.79 12.26 -10.45
CA PRO A 386 -8.70 11.56 -11.35
C PRO A 386 -8.99 12.39 -12.60
N GLN A 387 -9.33 11.73 -13.71
CA GLN A 387 -9.63 12.41 -14.97
C GLN A 387 -10.80 13.40 -14.82
N THR A 388 -11.79 13.05 -14.00
CA THR A 388 -12.94 13.90 -13.66
C THR A 388 -12.55 15.23 -13.01
N TRP A 389 -11.50 15.23 -12.16
CA TRP A 389 -10.94 16.45 -11.60
C TRP A 389 -10.29 17.32 -12.67
N LYS A 390 -9.53 16.72 -13.59
CA LYS A 390 -8.88 17.43 -14.69
C LYS A 390 -9.89 18.06 -15.64
N ASP A 391 -10.96 17.34 -15.97
CA ASP A 391 -12.05 17.85 -16.79
C ASP A 391 -12.77 19.00 -16.09
N PHE A 392 -13.01 18.88 -14.77
CA PHE A 392 -13.60 19.94 -13.95
C PHE A 392 -12.71 21.20 -13.97
N LEU A 393 -11.40 21.06 -13.73
CA LEU A 393 -10.45 22.17 -13.78
C LEU A 393 -10.45 22.86 -15.15
N LYS A 394 -10.45 22.08 -16.24
CA LYS A 394 -10.52 22.61 -17.61
C LYS A 394 -11.77 23.46 -17.81
N ALA A 395 -12.92 22.93 -17.40
CA ALA A 395 -14.21 23.58 -17.54
C ALA A 395 -14.27 24.89 -16.73
N GLN A 396 -13.92 24.84 -15.45
CA GLN A 396 -13.95 26.02 -14.57
C GLN A 396 -12.93 27.08 -14.98
N TYR A 397 -11.74 26.69 -15.44
CA TYR A 397 -10.76 27.65 -15.96
C TYR A 397 -11.33 28.44 -17.16
N ARG A 398 -11.97 27.75 -18.10
CA ARG A 398 -12.56 28.40 -19.28
C ARG A 398 -13.73 29.32 -18.93
N LEU A 399 -14.57 28.91 -17.98
CA LEU A 399 -15.73 29.69 -17.54
C LEU A 399 -15.33 30.89 -16.67
N ASP A 400 -14.57 30.64 -15.60
CA ASP A 400 -14.36 31.62 -14.55
C ASP A 400 -13.12 32.50 -14.79
N ILE A 401 -12.09 31.97 -15.47
CA ILE A 401 -10.83 32.69 -15.71
C ILE A 401 -10.80 33.32 -17.09
N LEU A 402 -11.16 32.57 -18.14
CA LEU A 402 -11.18 33.09 -19.52
C LEU A 402 -12.48 33.81 -19.88
N GLY A 403 -13.57 33.56 -19.14
CA GLY A 403 -14.88 34.16 -19.43
C GLY A 403 -15.50 33.65 -20.74
N GLU A 404 -15.19 32.42 -21.15
CA GLU A 404 -15.72 31.86 -22.39
C GLU A 404 -17.23 31.55 -22.29
N PRO A 405 -17.98 31.64 -23.41
CA PRO A 405 -19.40 31.32 -23.40
C PRO A 405 -19.68 29.88 -22.92
N ARG A 406 -20.57 29.70 -21.95
CA ARG A 406 -20.91 28.37 -21.40
C ARG A 406 -21.29 27.35 -22.47
N ALA A 407 -22.05 27.76 -23.48
CA ALA A 407 -22.44 26.88 -24.59
C ALA A 407 -21.23 26.32 -25.37
N LEU A 408 -20.18 27.12 -25.54
CA LEU A 408 -18.93 26.69 -26.17
C LEU A 408 -18.20 25.66 -25.29
N VAL A 409 -18.09 25.95 -23.98
CA VAL A 409 -17.43 25.04 -23.02
C VAL A 409 -18.15 23.70 -22.95
N VAL A 410 -19.49 23.69 -22.92
CA VAL A 410 -20.32 22.46 -22.97
C VAL A 410 -20.05 21.67 -24.24
N ALA A 411 -20.11 22.33 -25.41
CA ALA A 411 -19.95 21.67 -26.70
C ALA A 411 -18.57 21.01 -26.85
N ASP A 412 -17.52 21.72 -26.44
CA ASP A 412 -16.16 21.21 -26.48
C ASP A 412 -15.91 20.10 -25.46
N ALA A 413 -16.41 20.24 -24.22
CA ALA A 413 -16.28 19.21 -23.20
C ALA A 413 -16.96 17.90 -23.64
N LEU A 414 -18.14 18.00 -24.26
CA LEU A 414 -18.84 16.84 -24.82
C LEU A 414 -18.08 16.25 -26.01
N SER A 415 -17.59 17.08 -26.93
CA SER A 415 -16.79 16.64 -28.07
C SER A 415 -15.51 15.92 -27.62
N ASP A 416 -14.80 16.47 -26.64
CA ASP A 416 -13.57 15.89 -26.09
C ASP A 416 -13.85 14.56 -25.38
N SER A 417 -14.91 14.49 -24.58
CA SER A 417 -15.24 13.27 -23.83
C SER A 417 -15.73 12.15 -24.77
N LEU A 418 -16.56 12.48 -25.78
CA LEU A 418 -16.97 11.54 -26.82
C LEU A 418 -15.83 11.04 -27.69
N LYS A 419 -14.82 11.87 -27.97
CA LYS A 419 -13.60 11.43 -28.65
C LYS A 419 -12.80 10.50 -27.75
N ARG A 420 -12.75 10.75 -26.44
CA ARG A 420 -11.96 9.98 -25.47
C ARG A 420 -12.57 8.61 -25.19
N ALA A 421 -13.88 8.51 -24.99
CA ALA A 421 -14.56 7.28 -24.58
C ALA A 421 -14.21 6.04 -25.44
N PRO A 422 -14.27 6.08 -26.80
CA PRO A 422 -13.87 4.95 -27.62
C PRO A 422 -12.41 4.56 -27.48
N HIS A 423 -11.50 5.54 -27.27
CA HIS A 423 -10.07 5.26 -27.09
C HIS A 423 -9.81 4.63 -25.72
N THR A 424 -10.43 5.16 -24.66
CA THR A 424 -10.38 4.57 -23.31
C THR A 424 -10.87 3.12 -23.36
N MET A 425 -12.01 2.89 -23.98
CA MET A 425 -12.62 1.56 -24.08
C MET A 425 -11.84 0.61 -24.99
N ALA A 426 -11.31 1.09 -26.12
CA ALA A 426 -10.42 0.29 -26.96
C ALA A 426 -9.12 -0.05 -26.23
N SER A 427 -8.59 0.84 -25.39
CA SER A 427 -7.43 0.54 -24.54
C SER A 427 -7.78 -0.49 -23.48
N HIS A 428 -8.91 -0.32 -22.79
CA HIS A 428 -9.38 -1.24 -21.74
C HIS A 428 -9.69 -2.63 -22.31
N TYR A 429 -10.41 -2.75 -23.43
CA TYR A 429 -10.66 -4.04 -24.06
C TYR A 429 -9.41 -4.66 -24.66
N ARG A 430 -8.46 -3.85 -25.17
CA ARG A 430 -7.14 -4.35 -25.56
C ARG A 430 -6.40 -4.91 -24.33
N HIS A 431 -6.43 -4.20 -23.20
CA HIS A 431 -5.83 -4.64 -21.95
C HIS A 431 -6.45 -5.94 -21.44
N LEU A 432 -7.79 -6.05 -21.42
CA LEU A 432 -8.49 -7.30 -21.07
C LEU A 432 -8.20 -8.46 -22.04
N ALA A 433 -7.91 -8.16 -23.31
CA ALA A 433 -7.57 -9.15 -24.34
C ALA A 433 -6.05 -9.43 -24.44
N GLN A 434 -5.23 -8.69 -23.70
CA GLN A 434 -3.79 -8.85 -23.65
C GLN A 434 -3.44 -9.76 -22.47
N LEU A 435 -2.50 -10.68 -22.69
CA LEU A 435 -1.81 -11.32 -21.58
C LEU A 435 -0.90 -10.24 -21.01
N GLU A 436 -1.14 -9.80 -19.77
CA GLU A 436 -0.35 -8.74 -19.16
C GLU A 436 1.10 -9.20 -19.00
N LEU A 437 2.00 -8.73 -19.87
CA LEU A 437 3.46 -8.96 -19.76
C LEU A 437 3.97 -8.58 -18.39
N ARG A 438 3.45 -7.47 -17.86
CA ARG A 438 3.76 -6.98 -16.52
C ARG A 438 3.33 -7.99 -15.45
N GLY A 439 2.10 -8.48 -15.52
CA GLY A 439 1.56 -9.48 -14.59
C GLY A 439 2.36 -10.79 -14.64
N LEU A 440 2.67 -11.27 -15.85
CA LEU A 440 3.48 -12.48 -16.05
C LEU A 440 4.90 -12.33 -15.51
N THR A 441 5.61 -11.28 -15.91
CA THR A 441 7.01 -11.08 -15.49
C THR A 441 7.13 -10.77 -14.01
N ALA A 442 6.10 -10.16 -13.39
CA ALA A 442 6.04 -9.97 -11.94
C ALA A 442 5.93 -11.30 -11.17
N GLN A 443 5.43 -12.36 -11.81
CA GLN A 443 5.33 -13.69 -11.19
C GLN A 443 6.61 -14.51 -11.31
N PHE A 444 7.64 -14.04 -11.99
CA PHE A 444 8.91 -14.77 -12.06
C PHE A 444 9.51 -14.87 -10.65
N ASN A 445 9.74 -16.10 -10.20
CA ASN A 445 10.14 -16.45 -8.85
C ASN A 445 10.93 -17.75 -8.88
N CYS A 446 12.02 -17.80 -9.66
CA CYS A 446 12.91 -18.95 -9.75
C CYS A 446 12.27 -20.25 -10.29
N GLN A 447 11.12 -20.17 -10.98
CA GLN A 447 10.48 -21.35 -11.58
C GLN A 447 11.28 -21.89 -12.76
N ARG A 448 11.20 -23.20 -12.99
CA ARG A 448 11.77 -23.86 -14.17
C ARG A 448 10.67 -24.06 -15.20
N VAL A 449 10.91 -23.59 -16.42
CA VAL A 449 9.97 -23.69 -17.55
C VAL A 449 10.69 -24.30 -18.75
N PRO A 450 9.99 -24.98 -19.67
CA PRO A 450 10.61 -25.47 -20.90
C PRO A 450 11.31 -24.34 -21.66
N ALA A 451 12.58 -24.54 -22.02
CA ALA A 451 13.39 -23.56 -22.73
C ALA A 451 12.76 -23.18 -24.08
N ALA A 452 12.04 -24.12 -24.70
CA ALA A 452 11.25 -23.88 -25.90
C ALA A 452 10.19 -22.78 -25.73
N LEU A 453 9.76 -22.39 -24.53
CA LEU A 453 8.83 -21.26 -24.36
C LEU A 453 9.51 -19.89 -24.56
N LEU A 454 10.84 -19.83 -24.47
CA LEU A 454 11.65 -18.62 -24.69
C LEU A 454 12.48 -18.66 -25.99
N ASP A 455 12.28 -19.70 -26.81
CA ASP A 455 12.93 -19.90 -28.10
C ASP A 455 11.91 -20.31 -29.17
N TYR A 456 11.51 -19.35 -30.01
CA TYR A 456 10.53 -19.54 -31.07
C TYR A 456 10.99 -20.56 -32.12
N ALA A 457 12.27 -20.58 -32.49
CA ALA A 457 12.77 -21.50 -33.51
C ALA A 457 12.67 -22.95 -33.03
N SER A 458 13.14 -23.21 -31.81
CA SER A 458 13.03 -24.53 -31.15
C SER A 458 11.57 -24.95 -30.97
N PHE A 459 10.70 -24.01 -30.54
CA PHE A 459 9.27 -24.28 -30.37
C PHE A 459 8.59 -24.67 -31.68
N LYS A 460 8.84 -23.90 -32.74
CA LYS A 460 8.28 -24.13 -34.08
C LYS A 460 8.80 -25.42 -34.69
N GLU A 461 10.03 -25.83 -34.42
CA GLU A 461 10.56 -27.10 -34.91
C GLU A 461 9.92 -28.29 -34.17
N ARG A 462 9.85 -28.24 -32.84
CA ARG A 462 9.41 -29.36 -32.00
C ARG A 462 7.88 -29.55 -31.96
N TYR A 463 7.10 -28.48 -32.04
CA TYR A 463 5.67 -28.49 -31.69
C TYR A 463 4.73 -28.04 -32.82
N LYS A 464 5.24 -27.78 -34.03
CA LYS A 464 4.41 -27.33 -35.16
C LYS A 464 3.35 -28.35 -35.56
N GLY A 465 2.10 -27.90 -35.61
CA GLY A 465 0.95 -28.67 -36.09
C GLY A 465 0.29 -29.58 -35.04
N GLN A 466 0.69 -29.50 -33.76
CA GLN A 466 0.02 -30.19 -32.66
C GLN A 466 -1.20 -29.41 -32.15
N ASP A 467 -2.23 -30.12 -31.69
CA ASP A 467 -3.40 -29.52 -31.06
C ASP A 467 -3.06 -29.04 -29.63
N HIS A 468 -3.80 -28.05 -29.12
CA HIS A 468 -3.45 -27.30 -27.90
C HIS A 468 -3.36 -28.19 -26.63
N ARG A 469 -4.13 -29.30 -26.57
CA ARG A 469 -4.09 -30.24 -25.44
C ARG A 469 -2.88 -31.17 -25.46
N ASP A 470 -2.48 -31.62 -26.65
CA ASP A 470 -1.31 -32.49 -26.83
C ASP A 470 -0.02 -31.70 -26.58
N LEU A 471 -0.02 -30.43 -26.98
CA LEU A 471 1.10 -29.50 -26.81
C LEU A 471 1.40 -29.18 -25.34
N ALA A 472 0.38 -29.03 -24.49
CA ALA A 472 0.58 -28.84 -23.06
C ALA A 472 1.24 -30.06 -22.41
N SER A 473 0.76 -31.27 -22.74
CA SER A 473 1.31 -32.52 -22.22
C SER A 473 2.75 -32.78 -22.70
N ALA A 474 3.05 -32.41 -23.96
CA ALA A 474 4.39 -32.55 -24.53
C ALA A 474 5.40 -31.60 -23.87
N LEU A 475 5.00 -30.36 -23.58
CA LEU A 475 5.83 -29.39 -22.84
C LEU A 475 6.07 -29.80 -21.38
N ASP A 476 5.12 -30.47 -20.72
CA ASP A 476 5.30 -30.97 -19.35
C ASP A 476 6.29 -32.14 -19.27
N ALA A 477 6.46 -32.87 -20.39
CA ALA A 477 7.46 -33.92 -20.53
C ALA A 477 8.83 -33.39 -21.03
N ASP A 478 8.95 -32.10 -21.34
CA ASP A 478 10.19 -31.51 -21.84
C ASP A 478 11.26 -31.45 -20.73
N THR A 479 12.41 -32.05 -20.98
CA THR A 479 13.54 -32.09 -20.03
C THR A 479 14.45 -30.88 -20.14
N ASP A 480 14.34 -30.12 -21.24
CA ASP A 480 15.13 -28.92 -21.50
C ASP A 480 14.48 -27.72 -20.81
N LEU A 481 14.91 -27.44 -19.57
CA LEU A 481 14.30 -26.43 -18.71
C LEU A 481 15.24 -25.25 -18.48
N ILE A 482 14.70 -24.04 -18.67
CA ILE A 482 15.33 -22.79 -18.24
C ILE A 482 14.76 -22.33 -16.91
N LYS A 483 15.63 -21.83 -16.02
CA LYS A 483 15.22 -21.25 -14.75
C LYS A 483 15.01 -19.74 -14.95
N LEU A 484 13.80 -19.26 -14.67
CA LEU A 484 13.47 -17.84 -14.69
C LEU A 484 14.09 -17.16 -13.45
N PRO A 485 14.43 -15.86 -13.52
CA PRO A 485 14.95 -15.16 -12.34
C PRO A 485 13.82 -14.91 -11.32
N GLN A 486 14.15 -14.34 -10.17
CA GLN A 486 13.16 -13.80 -9.25
C GLN A 486 12.98 -12.31 -9.48
N THR A 487 11.77 -11.91 -9.85
CA THR A 487 11.42 -10.51 -10.07
C THR A 487 11.25 -9.77 -8.75
N VAL A 488 11.89 -8.62 -8.64
CA VAL A 488 11.75 -7.68 -7.51
C VAL A 488 10.89 -6.49 -7.90
N HIS A 489 11.03 -6.03 -9.14
CA HIS A 489 10.27 -4.87 -9.62
C HIS A 489 10.02 -4.95 -11.13
N VAL A 490 8.82 -4.55 -11.55
CA VAL A 490 8.46 -4.39 -12.96
C VAL A 490 7.87 -3.00 -13.17
N ALA A 491 8.42 -2.29 -14.15
CA ALA A 491 7.89 -1.00 -14.59
C ALA A 491 7.92 -0.90 -16.12
N SER A 492 7.06 -0.04 -16.67
CA SER A 492 7.08 0.27 -18.09
C SER A 492 8.41 0.92 -18.49
N SER A 493 8.91 0.59 -19.67
CA SER A 493 10.06 1.24 -20.29
C SER A 493 9.90 2.77 -20.40
N ILE A 494 8.66 3.28 -20.51
CA ILE A 494 8.34 4.72 -20.53
C ILE A 494 8.73 5.41 -19.22
N ALA A 495 8.69 4.69 -18.09
CA ALA A 495 9.10 5.23 -16.79
C ALA A 495 10.61 5.48 -16.71
N PHE A 496 11.41 4.74 -17.48
CA PHE A 496 12.86 4.88 -17.54
C PHE A 496 13.32 5.81 -18.67
N ASN A 497 12.59 5.84 -19.79
CA ASN A 497 12.84 6.76 -20.89
C ASN A 497 11.54 7.15 -21.60
N ARG A 498 11.17 8.43 -21.54
CA ARG A 498 9.92 8.96 -22.13
C ARG A 498 9.85 8.80 -23.65
N ASP A 499 10.98 8.71 -24.35
CA ASP A 499 11.01 8.53 -25.81
C ASP A 499 10.42 7.19 -26.24
N MET A 500 10.39 6.20 -25.35
CA MET A 500 9.77 4.89 -25.60
C MET A 500 8.27 5.00 -25.91
N ARG A 501 7.59 6.07 -25.46
CA ARG A 501 6.17 6.32 -25.75
C ARG A 501 5.89 6.50 -27.25
N GLN A 502 6.89 6.89 -28.04
CA GLN A 502 6.72 7.05 -29.49
C GLN A 502 6.71 5.70 -30.23
N VAL A 503 7.10 4.62 -29.55
CA VAL A 503 7.46 3.35 -30.18
C VAL A 503 6.63 2.18 -29.63
N ALA A 504 6.37 2.16 -28.33
CA ALA A 504 5.63 1.10 -27.66
C ALA A 504 4.53 1.69 -26.78
N ASP A 505 3.42 0.97 -26.68
CA ASP A 505 2.41 1.21 -25.64
C ASP A 505 3.00 0.87 -24.25
N GLU A 506 2.46 1.45 -23.18
CA GLU A 506 3.02 1.36 -21.82
C GLU A 506 3.15 -0.08 -21.33
N GLU A 507 2.19 -0.94 -21.69
CA GLU A 507 2.12 -2.35 -21.30
C GLU A 507 2.90 -3.29 -22.24
N LYS A 508 3.38 -2.80 -23.39
CA LYS A 508 4.04 -3.63 -24.41
C LYS A 508 5.55 -3.67 -24.30
N CYS A 509 6.13 -2.87 -23.42
CA CYS A 509 7.57 -2.84 -23.23
C CYS A 509 7.90 -2.57 -21.77
N VAL A 510 8.37 -3.59 -21.06
CA VAL A 510 8.63 -3.54 -19.62
C VAL A 510 10.11 -3.78 -19.31
N VAL A 511 10.56 -3.17 -18.21
CA VAL A 511 11.87 -3.37 -17.61
C VAL A 511 11.65 -4.10 -16.28
N VAL A 512 12.26 -5.27 -16.15
CA VAL A 512 12.10 -6.18 -15.02
C VAL A 512 13.43 -6.25 -14.28
N HIS A 513 13.45 -5.72 -13.06
CA HIS A 513 14.58 -5.90 -12.15
C HIS A 513 14.44 -7.23 -11.43
N SER A 514 15.43 -8.08 -11.58
CA SER A 514 15.38 -9.45 -11.08
C SER A 514 16.74 -9.97 -10.61
N PHE A 515 16.72 -11.04 -9.82
CA PHE A 515 17.91 -11.72 -9.35
C PHE A 515 17.87 -13.20 -9.70
N ASP A 516 18.99 -13.72 -10.18
CA ASP A 516 19.15 -15.17 -10.36
C ASP A 516 19.21 -15.87 -9.00
N ASP A 517 18.62 -17.07 -8.95
CA ASP A 517 18.66 -17.98 -7.79
C ASP A 517 18.14 -17.41 -6.47
N GLY A 518 17.43 -16.28 -6.48
CA GLY A 518 17.01 -15.58 -5.27
C GLY A 518 18.19 -15.05 -4.44
N VAL A 519 19.35 -14.86 -5.06
CA VAL A 519 20.56 -14.34 -4.42
C VAL A 519 20.68 -12.86 -4.71
N TYR A 520 20.51 -12.03 -3.68
CA TYR A 520 20.51 -10.57 -3.80
C TYR A 520 21.92 -9.98 -3.71
N LYS A 521 22.71 -10.22 -4.76
CA LYS A 521 24.06 -9.66 -4.94
C LYS A 521 24.17 -9.07 -6.34
N ASP A 522 25.00 -8.05 -6.52
CA ASP A 522 25.22 -7.38 -7.81
C ASP A 522 25.59 -8.34 -8.94
N ALA A 523 26.34 -9.40 -8.64
CA ALA A 523 26.73 -10.41 -9.64
C ALA A 523 25.56 -11.27 -10.13
N GLN A 524 24.50 -11.37 -9.33
CA GLN A 524 23.28 -12.13 -9.61
C GLN A 524 22.11 -11.24 -10.05
N GLU A 525 22.28 -9.92 -10.02
CA GLU A 525 21.31 -8.99 -10.60
C GLU A 525 21.29 -9.17 -12.13
N VAL A 526 20.08 -9.31 -12.67
CA VAL A 526 19.85 -9.37 -14.11
C VAL A 526 18.58 -8.59 -14.46
N ILE A 527 18.70 -7.70 -15.44
CA ILE A 527 17.58 -6.88 -15.91
C ILE A 527 16.97 -7.52 -17.16
N TRP A 528 15.69 -7.83 -17.14
CA TRP A 528 14.99 -8.31 -18.34
C TRP A 528 14.29 -7.15 -19.03
N LEU A 529 14.60 -6.96 -20.31
CA LEU A 529 13.99 -5.98 -21.20
C LEU A 529 13.06 -6.73 -22.14
N VAL A 530 11.75 -6.64 -21.87
CA VAL A 530 10.74 -7.46 -22.55
C VAL A 530 9.86 -6.57 -23.42
N ALA A 531 9.71 -6.92 -24.70
CA ALA A 531 8.85 -6.17 -25.62
C ALA A 531 7.98 -7.06 -26.50
N GLU A 532 6.71 -6.68 -26.66
CA GLU A 532 5.76 -7.28 -27.60
C GLU A 532 5.64 -6.45 -28.88
N ILE A 533 5.77 -7.14 -30.01
CA ILE A 533 5.80 -6.60 -31.36
C ILE A 533 4.54 -7.06 -32.10
N ASP A 534 3.66 -6.12 -32.40
CA ASP A 534 2.50 -6.37 -33.25
C ASP A 534 2.94 -6.51 -34.71
N SER A 535 2.84 -7.72 -35.23
CA SER A 535 3.01 -8.01 -36.65
C SER A 535 1.90 -8.94 -37.13
N LYS A 536 1.47 -8.76 -38.39
CA LYS A 536 0.48 -9.64 -39.06
C LYS A 536 1.13 -10.88 -39.69
N LEU A 537 2.46 -10.93 -39.73
CA LEU A 537 3.28 -11.98 -40.30
C LEU A 537 4.46 -12.24 -39.35
N GLU A 538 5.20 -13.33 -39.57
CA GLU A 538 6.43 -13.59 -38.83
C GLU A 538 7.40 -12.38 -38.93
N VAL A 539 7.94 -11.96 -37.79
CA VAL A 539 8.86 -10.83 -37.72
C VAL A 539 10.20 -11.23 -38.35
N GLY A 540 10.55 -10.53 -39.42
CA GLY A 540 11.81 -10.71 -40.14
C GLY A 540 13.00 -9.99 -39.50
N LEU A 541 14.16 -10.13 -40.14
CA LEU A 541 15.46 -9.65 -39.67
C LEU A 541 15.48 -8.16 -39.32
N ASP A 542 15.05 -7.31 -40.25
CA ASP A 542 15.18 -5.85 -40.13
C ASP A 542 14.45 -5.31 -38.90
N LEU A 543 13.22 -5.78 -38.65
CA LEU A 543 12.41 -5.31 -37.53
C LEU A 543 12.96 -5.83 -36.20
N THR A 544 13.46 -7.07 -36.16
CA THR A 544 14.13 -7.64 -34.99
C THR A 544 15.37 -6.86 -34.60
N GLU A 545 16.21 -6.46 -35.56
CA GLU A 545 17.41 -5.65 -35.28
C GLU A 545 17.04 -4.27 -34.73
N ILE A 546 16.04 -3.60 -35.31
CA ILE A 546 15.57 -2.29 -34.81
C ILE A 546 15.12 -2.38 -33.34
N TRP A 547 14.35 -3.41 -32.98
CA TRP A 547 13.86 -3.58 -31.62
C TRP A 547 14.97 -3.95 -30.64
N TYR A 548 15.86 -4.87 -31.03
CA TYR A 548 17.00 -5.22 -30.21
C TYR A 548 17.89 -4.00 -29.93
N GLU A 549 18.33 -3.27 -30.98
CA GLU A 549 19.22 -2.11 -30.82
C GLU A 549 18.60 -1.02 -29.95
N ARG A 550 17.28 -0.87 -30.00
CA ARG A 550 16.54 0.06 -29.15
C ARG A 550 16.62 -0.32 -27.67
N LEU A 551 16.36 -1.59 -27.35
CA LEU A 551 16.44 -2.07 -25.95
C LEU A 551 17.88 -2.12 -25.46
N ASP A 552 18.83 -2.49 -26.32
CA ASP A 552 20.26 -2.47 -26.02
C ASP A 552 20.74 -1.05 -25.69
N SER A 553 20.33 -0.07 -26.51
CA SER A 553 20.63 1.36 -26.26
C SER A 553 20.01 1.86 -24.96
N LEU A 554 18.78 1.44 -24.65
CA LEU A 554 18.12 1.76 -23.39
C LEU A 554 18.90 1.18 -22.19
N ALA A 555 19.35 -0.08 -22.29
CA ALA A 555 20.14 -0.72 -21.25
C ALA A 555 21.46 0.02 -20.97
N ARG A 556 22.16 0.42 -22.04
CA ARG A 556 23.42 1.18 -21.95
C ARG A 556 23.22 2.56 -21.36
N LEU A 557 22.16 3.27 -21.79
CA LEU A 557 21.81 4.59 -21.27
C LEU A 557 21.58 4.55 -19.75
N LEU A 558 20.92 3.49 -19.26
CA LEU A 558 20.59 3.30 -17.85
C LEU A 558 21.72 2.63 -17.03
N GLY A 559 22.82 2.22 -17.69
CA GLY A 559 23.98 1.64 -17.02
C GLY A 559 23.77 0.21 -16.52
N PHE A 560 22.87 -0.57 -17.11
CA PHE A 560 22.63 -1.95 -16.70
C PHE A 560 23.84 -2.84 -17.04
N ARG A 561 24.46 -3.43 -16.02
CA ARG A 561 25.67 -4.25 -16.16
C ARG A 561 25.38 -5.62 -16.77
N ARG A 562 24.24 -6.21 -16.43
CA ARG A 562 23.80 -7.52 -16.90
C ARG A 562 22.31 -7.44 -17.24
N TYR A 563 21.98 -7.69 -18.49
CA TYR A 563 20.59 -7.67 -18.96
C TYR A 563 20.33 -8.77 -19.99
N GLN A 564 19.06 -9.10 -20.15
CA GLN A 564 18.52 -10.05 -21.11
C GLN A 564 17.43 -9.36 -21.92
N VAL A 565 17.45 -9.51 -23.24
CA VAL A 565 16.38 -9.00 -24.11
C VAL A 565 15.45 -10.15 -24.46
N TRP A 566 14.15 -9.92 -24.33
CA TRP A 566 13.13 -10.88 -24.73
C TRP A 566 12.10 -10.22 -25.65
N LEU A 567 12.06 -10.66 -26.91
CA LEU A 567 11.12 -10.15 -27.91
C LEU A 567 9.99 -11.15 -28.13
N ILE A 568 8.76 -10.65 -28.17
CA ILE A 568 7.55 -11.44 -28.33
C ILE A 568 6.79 -10.92 -29.55
N SER A 569 6.25 -11.79 -30.40
CA SER A 569 5.39 -11.36 -31.51
C SER A 569 4.14 -12.23 -31.64
N ASN A 570 3.04 -11.67 -32.19
CA ASN A 570 1.81 -12.40 -32.41
C ASN A 570 2.01 -13.67 -33.25
N GLU A 571 2.68 -13.53 -34.39
CA GLU A 571 2.93 -14.62 -35.35
C GLU A 571 4.34 -15.23 -35.21
N GLY A 572 5.14 -14.80 -34.23
CA GLY A 572 6.52 -15.26 -34.03
C GLY A 572 7.55 -14.62 -34.99
N PHE A 573 8.64 -15.33 -35.26
CA PHE A 573 9.85 -14.80 -35.91
C PHE A 573 10.32 -15.68 -37.09
N THR A 574 10.95 -15.09 -38.11
CA THR A 574 11.60 -15.90 -39.15
C THR A 574 12.84 -16.61 -38.57
N GLU A 575 13.31 -17.65 -39.25
CA GLU A 575 14.47 -18.43 -38.79
C GLU A 575 15.74 -17.57 -38.68
N GLU A 576 15.95 -16.66 -39.63
CA GLU A 576 17.08 -15.73 -39.61
C GLU A 576 17.01 -14.76 -38.42
N ALA A 577 15.80 -14.28 -38.09
CA ALA A 577 15.58 -13.39 -36.96
C ALA A 577 15.85 -14.10 -35.62
N SER A 578 15.33 -15.32 -35.44
CA SER A 578 15.60 -16.12 -34.24
C SER A 578 17.09 -16.45 -34.08
N GLN A 579 17.81 -16.73 -35.18
CA GLN A 579 19.25 -16.98 -35.14
C GLN A 579 20.05 -15.75 -34.70
N ILE A 580 19.66 -14.53 -35.09
CA ILE A 580 20.32 -13.30 -34.62
C ILE A 580 20.08 -13.08 -33.13
N LEU A 581 18.84 -13.28 -32.65
CA LEU A 581 18.54 -13.14 -31.22
C LEU A 581 19.33 -14.14 -30.38
N LEU A 582 19.41 -15.40 -30.83
CA LEU A 582 20.21 -16.41 -30.15
C LEU A 582 21.71 -16.04 -30.09
N LYS A 583 22.28 -15.54 -31.20
CA LYS A 583 23.68 -15.05 -31.23
C LYS A 583 23.96 -13.89 -30.27
N ARG A 584 22.93 -13.09 -29.96
CA ARG A 584 23.00 -11.95 -29.04
C ARG A 584 22.61 -12.31 -27.62
N ASN A 585 22.43 -13.59 -27.30
CA ASN A 585 21.87 -14.07 -26.03
C ASN A 585 20.53 -13.37 -25.69
N ALA A 586 19.63 -13.30 -26.67
CA ALA A 586 18.28 -12.78 -26.49
C ALA A 586 17.24 -13.87 -26.75
N HIS A 587 16.10 -13.74 -26.11
CA HIS A 587 14.98 -14.66 -26.20
C HIS A 587 13.96 -14.21 -27.26
N SER A 588 13.28 -15.18 -27.88
CA SER A 588 12.23 -14.93 -28.87
C SER A 588 11.03 -15.84 -28.62
N SER A 589 9.82 -15.29 -28.58
CA SER A 589 8.59 -16.07 -28.36
C SER A 589 7.41 -15.57 -29.21
N SER A 590 6.45 -16.44 -29.45
CA SER A 590 5.14 -16.10 -30.00
C SER A 590 4.12 -15.80 -28.90
N LYS A 591 2.99 -15.18 -29.26
CA LYS A 591 1.85 -15.02 -28.34
C LYS A 591 1.32 -16.36 -27.83
N GLN A 592 1.34 -17.40 -28.64
CA GLN A 592 0.97 -18.76 -28.21
C GLN A 592 1.91 -19.29 -27.11
N GLN A 593 3.23 -19.11 -27.26
CA GLN A 593 4.18 -19.46 -26.19
C GLN A 593 3.95 -18.66 -24.92
N LEU A 594 3.56 -17.39 -25.05
CA LEU A 594 3.20 -16.55 -23.91
C LEU A 594 1.98 -17.08 -23.16
N GLU A 595 0.93 -17.47 -23.86
CA GLU A 595 -0.28 -18.10 -23.28
C GLU A 595 0.05 -19.39 -22.52
N LEU A 596 0.90 -20.22 -23.11
CA LEU A 596 1.36 -21.48 -22.51
C LEU A 596 2.26 -21.26 -21.29
N LEU A 597 3.01 -20.16 -21.28
CA LEU A 597 3.84 -19.75 -20.14
C LEU A 597 2.97 -19.21 -19.00
N VAL A 598 1.96 -18.38 -19.32
CA VAL A 598 0.96 -17.90 -18.33
C VAL A 598 0.22 -19.06 -17.69
N GLY A 599 -0.20 -20.07 -18.45
CA GLY A 599 -0.85 -21.27 -17.89
C GLY A 599 0.05 -22.06 -16.91
N ARG A 600 1.38 -21.94 -17.02
CA ARG A 600 2.36 -22.66 -16.18
C ARG A 600 2.83 -21.87 -14.97
N ILE A 601 2.95 -20.55 -15.11
CA ILE A 601 3.37 -19.67 -14.02
C ILE A 601 2.15 -19.22 -13.18
N GLY A 602 0.97 -19.16 -13.81
CA GLY A 602 -0.28 -18.68 -13.22
C GLY A 602 -1.14 -19.75 -12.53
N GLU A 603 -0.85 -21.04 -12.68
CA GLU A 603 -1.34 -22.02 -11.71
C GLU A 603 -0.51 -21.88 -10.43
N PRO A 604 -1.11 -21.62 -9.25
CA PRO A 604 -0.41 -21.85 -8.01
C PRO A 604 -0.18 -23.35 -7.95
N THR A 605 0.98 -23.79 -8.43
CA THR A 605 1.42 -25.16 -8.31
C THR A 605 1.37 -25.45 -6.82
N ARG A 606 0.34 -26.19 -6.41
CA ARG A 606 0.34 -27.03 -5.20
C ARG A 606 1.37 -28.15 -5.44
N GLN A 607 2.59 -27.77 -5.78
CA GLN A 607 3.75 -28.62 -5.65
C GLN A 607 4.08 -28.58 -4.17
N ARG A 608 3.86 -29.74 -3.59
CA ARG A 608 4.30 -30.20 -2.30
C ARG A 608 5.81 -29.97 -2.19
N VAL A 609 6.22 -28.73 -1.91
CA VAL A 609 7.59 -28.43 -1.49
C VAL A 609 7.67 -28.90 -0.05
N GLU A 610 8.36 -30.01 0.15
CA GLU A 610 8.94 -30.35 1.44
C GLU A 610 9.69 -29.10 1.92
N ARG A 611 9.15 -28.44 2.94
CA ARG A 611 9.85 -27.38 3.66
C ARG A 611 11.18 -27.95 4.15
N SER A 612 12.29 -27.52 3.58
CA SER A 612 13.50 -27.40 4.39
C SER A 612 13.33 -26.10 5.17
N ASP A 613 12.78 -26.22 6.38
CA ASP A 613 12.66 -25.11 7.33
C ASP A 613 14.07 -24.58 7.63
N VAL A 614 14.43 -23.48 6.98
CA VAL A 614 15.57 -22.65 7.38
C VAL A 614 14.98 -21.28 7.68
N ASP A 615 14.71 -21.02 8.95
CA ASP A 615 14.27 -19.70 9.40
C ASP A 615 15.49 -18.76 9.42
N GLU A 616 15.50 -17.74 8.54
CA GLU A 616 16.54 -16.73 8.49
C GLU A 616 16.01 -15.37 8.97
N PHE A 617 16.72 -14.76 9.93
CA PHE A 617 16.40 -13.45 10.50
C PHE A 617 17.53 -12.47 10.23
N LEU A 618 17.19 -11.30 9.69
CA LEU A 618 18.13 -10.20 9.46
C LEU A 618 17.82 -9.04 10.40
N MET A 619 18.85 -8.51 11.05
CA MET A 619 18.75 -7.42 12.00
C MET A 619 19.87 -6.41 11.76
N VAL A 620 19.55 -5.12 11.83
CA VAL A 620 20.54 -4.05 11.72
C VAL A 620 20.42 -3.16 12.96
N VAL A 621 21.53 -2.96 13.67
CA VAL A 621 21.59 -2.09 14.85
C VAL A 621 22.61 -0.97 14.64
N PRO A 622 22.34 0.26 15.13
CA PRO A 622 23.32 1.34 15.09
C PRO A 622 24.45 1.09 16.10
N MET A 623 25.67 1.55 15.81
CA MET A 623 26.80 1.54 16.74
C MET A 623 26.61 2.61 17.82
N GLY A 624 26.47 2.19 19.06
CA GLY A 624 26.28 3.02 20.24
C GLY A 624 26.17 2.17 21.49
N GLU A 625 26.26 2.79 22.67
CA GLU A 625 26.19 2.10 23.96
C GLU A 625 24.86 1.32 24.11
N ASP A 626 24.93 0.11 24.67
CA ASP A 626 23.82 -0.79 25.02
C ASP A 626 23.04 -1.43 23.85
N ASN A 627 23.33 -1.11 22.58
CA ASN A 627 22.62 -1.70 21.43
C ASN A 627 22.94 -3.20 21.22
N GLU A 628 24.08 -3.66 21.71
CA GLU A 628 24.46 -5.07 21.77
C GLU A 628 23.51 -5.92 22.65
N LEU A 629 22.80 -5.30 23.60
CA LEU A 629 21.78 -5.98 24.41
C LEU A 629 20.52 -6.29 23.60
N ILE A 630 20.20 -5.46 22.59
CA ILE A 630 19.08 -5.71 21.67
C ILE A 630 19.40 -6.94 20.81
N ALA A 631 20.63 -7.03 20.30
CA ALA A 631 21.14 -8.20 19.58
C ALA A 631 21.05 -9.48 20.44
N ALA A 632 21.47 -9.39 21.71
CA ALA A 632 21.42 -10.50 22.65
C ALA A 632 19.99 -10.92 23.03
N SER A 633 19.04 -9.99 23.11
CA SER A 633 17.63 -10.30 23.36
C SER A 633 16.99 -10.99 22.15
N THR A 634 17.31 -10.53 20.93
CA THR A 634 16.80 -11.14 19.69
C THR A 634 17.28 -12.58 19.54
N VAL A 635 18.59 -12.82 19.68
CA VAL A 635 19.12 -14.20 19.59
C VAL A 635 18.60 -15.08 20.72
N GLU A 636 18.35 -14.54 21.91
CA GLU A 636 17.75 -15.29 23.01
C GLU A 636 16.34 -15.77 22.66
N HIS A 637 15.51 -14.91 22.05
CA HIS A 637 14.17 -15.30 21.60
C HIS A 637 14.21 -16.34 20.47
N ILE A 638 15.18 -16.24 19.56
CA ILE A 638 15.41 -17.23 18.50
C ILE A 638 15.88 -18.57 19.12
N ALA A 639 16.90 -18.53 19.97
CA ALA A 639 17.49 -19.72 20.59
C ALA A 639 16.55 -20.42 21.58
N ARG A 640 15.63 -19.70 22.25
CA ARG A 640 14.58 -20.27 23.11
C ARG A 640 13.54 -21.09 22.33
N ARG A 641 13.41 -20.87 21.02
CA ARG A 641 12.54 -21.67 20.14
C ARG A 641 13.23 -22.93 19.63
N LEU A 642 14.52 -23.08 19.91
CA LEU A 642 15.34 -24.23 19.56
C LEU A 642 15.63 -25.07 20.82
N PRO A 643 15.94 -26.37 20.68
CA PRO A 643 16.22 -27.25 21.83
C PRO A 643 17.60 -27.00 22.47
N PHE A 644 18.01 -25.73 22.66
CA PHE A 644 19.21 -25.37 23.40
C PHE A 644 18.97 -25.41 24.92
N HIS A 645 19.94 -25.94 25.67
CA HIS A 645 19.93 -25.84 27.12
C HIS A 645 20.14 -24.35 27.54
N PRO A 646 19.53 -23.87 28.64
CA PRO A 646 19.69 -22.47 29.08
C PRO A 646 21.14 -21.98 29.18
N GLY A 647 22.09 -22.87 29.51
CA GLY A 647 23.52 -22.58 29.52
C GLY A 647 24.08 -22.23 28.13
N ALA A 648 23.68 -22.97 27.09
CA ALA A 648 24.07 -22.70 25.71
C ALA A 648 23.46 -21.39 25.18
N ILE A 649 22.22 -21.08 25.57
CA ILE A 649 21.58 -19.79 25.23
C ILE A 649 22.38 -18.63 25.84
N ASN A 650 22.81 -18.74 27.09
CA ASN A 650 23.67 -17.72 27.71
C ASN A 650 25.03 -17.59 27.03
N GLN A 651 25.64 -18.69 26.60
CA GLN A 651 26.89 -18.66 25.83
C GLN A 651 26.71 -17.92 24.49
N ILE A 652 25.64 -18.20 23.75
CA ILE A 652 25.30 -17.52 22.49
C ILE A 652 25.10 -16.02 22.72
N LYS A 653 24.35 -15.64 23.76
CA LYS A 653 24.13 -14.23 24.12
C LYS A 653 25.43 -13.50 24.39
N THR A 654 26.30 -14.07 25.23
CA THR A 654 27.60 -13.47 25.57
C THR A 654 28.51 -13.36 24.34
N ALA A 655 28.53 -14.37 23.45
CA ALA A 655 29.30 -14.32 22.23
C ALA A 655 28.85 -13.18 21.28
N ILE A 656 27.54 -12.94 21.18
CA ILE A 656 26.99 -11.86 20.35
C ILE A 656 27.24 -10.48 20.93
N VAL A 657 27.13 -10.32 22.24
CA VAL A 657 27.49 -9.06 22.93
C VAL A 657 28.95 -8.70 22.60
N GLU A 658 29.87 -9.64 22.81
CA GLU A 658 31.29 -9.43 22.52
C GLU A 658 31.56 -9.18 21.04
N ALA A 659 30.86 -9.87 20.13
CA ALA A 659 31.01 -9.66 18.70
C ALA A 659 30.50 -8.29 18.24
N CYS A 660 29.39 -7.79 18.80
CA CYS A 660 28.87 -6.45 18.55
C CYS A 660 29.78 -5.36 19.12
N ILE A 661 30.33 -5.56 20.32
CA ILE A 661 31.33 -4.65 20.91
C ILE A 661 32.58 -4.59 20.03
N ASN A 662 33.12 -5.74 19.61
CA ASN A 662 34.26 -5.79 18.70
C ASN A 662 33.96 -5.11 17.36
N ALA A 663 32.76 -5.29 16.80
CA ALA A 663 32.35 -4.61 15.59
C ALA A 663 32.25 -3.09 15.82
N ALA A 664 31.69 -2.62 16.93
CA ALA A 664 31.59 -1.19 17.24
C ALA A 664 32.96 -0.53 17.51
N GLU A 665 33.88 -1.21 18.19
CA GLU A 665 35.20 -0.68 18.53
C GLU A 665 36.18 -0.67 17.35
N HIS A 666 36.05 -1.64 16.43
CA HIS A 666 37.04 -1.87 15.37
C HIS A 666 36.56 -1.60 13.95
N SER A 667 35.26 -1.40 13.73
CA SER A 667 34.77 -1.04 12.40
C SER A 667 34.82 0.47 12.20
N PHE A 668 35.49 0.88 11.13
CA PHE A 668 35.45 2.26 10.65
C PHE A 668 34.23 2.48 9.73
N SER A 669 33.04 2.03 10.15
CA SER A 669 31.86 2.07 9.27
C SER A 669 31.34 3.49 9.05
N PRO A 670 31.25 3.98 7.80
CA PRO A 670 30.73 5.31 7.52
C PRO A 670 29.23 5.43 7.83
N ASP A 671 28.47 4.33 7.79
CA ASP A 671 27.04 4.29 8.13
C ASP A 671 26.76 4.01 9.62
N ARG A 672 27.80 3.72 10.41
CA ARG A 672 27.73 3.33 11.82
C ARG A 672 26.70 2.23 12.13
N LYS A 673 26.56 1.22 11.26
CA LYS A 673 25.62 0.09 11.44
C LYS A 673 26.34 -1.25 11.57
N ILE A 674 25.81 -2.10 12.45
CA ILE A 674 26.19 -3.52 12.59
C ILE A 674 25.05 -4.37 12.02
N TYR A 675 25.38 -5.17 11.02
CA TYR A 675 24.48 -6.08 10.32
C TYR A 675 24.61 -7.47 10.92
N GLN A 676 23.48 -8.07 11.31
CA GLN A 676 23.41 -9.37 11.95
C GLN A 676 22.46 -10.27 11.16
N ARG A 677 22.87 -11.52 10.98
CA ARG A 677 22.09 -12.56 10.31
C ARG A 677 22.07 -13.79 11.19
N PHE A 678 20.87 -14.22 11.58
CA PHE A 678 20.65 -15.45 12.34
C PHE A 678 19.99 -16.46 11.41
N ARG A 679 20.65 -17.57 11.16
CA ARG A 679 20.13 -18.66 10.33
C ARG A 679 19.93 -19.88 11.21
N VAL A 680 18.67 -20.26 11.37
CA VAL A 680 18.26 -21.48 12.06
C VAL A 680 18.24 -22.59 11.02
N GLU A 681 19.07 -23.60 11.22
CA GLU A 681 19.04 -24.84 10.46
C GLU A 681 18.55 -25.97 11.37
N SER A 682 18.19 -27.12 10.81
CA SER A 682 17.61 -28.24 11.56
C SER A 682 18.49 -28.75 12.71
N ASP A 683 19.81 -28.53 12.66
CA ASP A 683 20.81 -29.06 13.59
C ASP A 683 21.69 -27.97 14.24
N LYS A 684 21.55 -26.69 13.87
CA LYS A 684 22.43 -25.61 14.35
C LYS A 684 21.83 -24.22 14.20
N LEU A 685 22.38 -23.28 14.97
CA LEU A 685 22.18 -21.84 14.80
C LEU A 685 23.47 -21.22 14.29
N VAL A 686 23.41 -20.58 13.12
CA VAL A 686 24.51 -19.82 12.54
C VAL A 686 24.23 -18.34 12.72
N VAL A 687 25.17 -17.60 13.31
CA VAL A 687 25.07 -16.16 13.54
C VAL A 687 26.21 -15.47 12.82
N THR A 688 25.88 -14.55 11.91
CA THR A 688 26.87 -13.74 11.18
C THR A 688 26.73 -12.29 11.61
N ILE A 689 27.84 -11.68 12.03
CA ILE A 689 27.92 -10.26 12.41
C ILE A 689 28.89 -9.60 11.44
N SER A 690 28.45 -8.52 10.81
CA SER A 690 29.26 -7.76 9.86
C SER A 690 29.10 -6.26 10.05
N SER A 691 30.17 -5.54 9.79
CA SER A 691 30.21 -4.08 9.81
C SER A 691 30.99 -3.61 8.60
N ARG A 692 30.48 -2.59 7.90
CA ARG A 692 31.21 -2.00 6.78
C ARG A 692 32.40 -1.20 7.32
N GLY A 693 33.53 -1.10 6.63
CA GLY A 693 34.69 -0.34 7.11
C GLY A 693 35.97 -0.55 6.31
N ILE A 694 36.81 0.49 6.24
CA ILE A 694 38.09 0.50 5.52
C ILE A 694 39.19 -0.12 6.40
N LEU A 695 39.96 -1.07 5.87
CA LEU A 695 41.18 -1.58 6.53
C LEU A 695 42.25 -0.48 6.60
N PRO A 696 42.92 -0.26 7.75
CA PRO A 696 44.16 0.49 7.78
C PRO A 696 45.24 -0.25 6.95
N THR A 697 45.87 0.45 6.02
CA THR A 697 47.10 0.02 5.36
C THR A 697 48.21 -0.06 6.41
N ASN A 698 48.38 -1.23 7.05
CA ASN A 698 49.64 -1.80 7.57
C ASN A 698 49.36 -2.87 8.63
N ILE A 699 49.03 -4.10 8.22
CA ILE A 699 49.46 -5.32 8.93
C ILE A 699 49.81 -6.36 7.86
N GLY A 700 51.04 -6.27 7.37
CA GLY A 700 51.67 -7.32 6.58
C GLY A 700 52.29 -8.39 7.48
N SER A 701 52.19 -9.63 7.02
CA SER A 701 52.73 -10.88 7.54
C SER A 701 54.11 -10.81 8.21
N GLY A 702 54.28 -11.54 9.32
CA GLY A 702 55.59 -11.84 9.90
C GLY A 702 55.54 -12.98 10.93
N ASN A 703 55.99 -14.17 10.54
CA ASN A 703 56.43 -15.24 11.43
C ASN A 703 57.65 -14.76 12.24
N GLU A 704 57.73 -15.04 13.55
CA GLU A 704 58.95 -15.53 14.23
C GLU A 704 58.72 -15.89 15.72
N GLN A 705 59.46 -16.90 16.17
CA GLN A 705 59.41 -17.56 17.49
C GLN A 705 60.27 -16.85 18.55
N THR A 706 60.08 -17.26 19.82
CA THR A 706 60.91 -17.06 21.04
C THR A 706 60.91 -15.64 21.64
N THR A 707 60.75 -15.36 22.94
CA THR A 707 61.09 -16.07 24.20
C THR A 707 60.33 -15.39 25.37
N ARG A 708 59.95 -16.10 26.44
CA ARG A 708 59.43 -15.47 27.69
C ARG A 708 60.54 -14.68 28.41
N PRO A 709 60.24 -13.49 28.97
CA PRO A 709 60.04 -13.44 30.43
C PRO A 709 58.93 -12.49 30.94
N GLU A 710 58.55 -12.83 32.18
CA GLU A 710 57.64 -12.30 33.21
C GLU A 710 57.07 -10.85 33.19
N ILE A 711 55.74 -10.81 33.30
CA ILE A 711 54.83 -10.03 34.19
C ILE A 711 54.93 -8.48 34.24
N ASN A 712 53.95 -7.83 33.60
CA ASN A 712 53.10 -6.76 34.15
C ASN A 712 51.86 -6.56 33.22
N PRO A 713 50.60 -6.64 33.69
CA PRO A 713 49.43 -6.61 32.80
C PRO A 713 48.99 -5.17 32.53
N THR A 714 49.53 -4.54 31.49
CA THR A 714 49.11 -3.22 31.02
C THR A 714 48.52 -3.30 29.62
N THR A 715 47.20 -3.10 29.52
CA THR A 715 46.41 -2.57 28.38
C THR A 715 46.50 -3.20 26.99
N GLU A 716 47.54 -3.97 26.65
CA GLU A 716 47.66 -4.69 25.37
C GLU A 716 47.01 -6.08 25.42
N GLU A 717 46.88 -6.71 26.60
CA GLU A 717 46.22 -8.03 26.75
C GLU A 717 44.70 -8.00 26.49
N ARG A 718 44.06 -6.83 26.50
CA ARG A 718 42.62 -6.70 26.17
C ARG A 718 42.34 -6.81 24.67
N ARG A 719 43.30 -6.44 23.80
CA ARG A 719 43.16 -6.52 22.35
C ARG A 719 43.35 -7.97 21.89
N GLY A 720 42.24 -8.66 21.67
CA GLY A 720 42.20 -10.09 21.30
C GLY A 720 41.55 -11.00 22.34
N TRP A 721 41.16 -10.46 23.50
CA TRP A 721 40.42 -11.22 24.52
C TRP A 721 39.00 -11.55 24.07
N GLY A 722 38.31 -10.61 23.41
CA GLY A 722 36.95 -10.80 22.90
C GLY A 722 36.82 -11.96 21.89
N LEU A 723 37.71 -12.04 20.90
CA LEU A 723 37.73 -13.16 19.94
C LEU A 723 38.07 -14.51 20.59
N ARG A 724 38.92 -14.52 21.62
CA ARG A 724 39.23 -15.72 22.40
C ARG A 724 38.04 -16.18 23.24
N LEU A 725 37.29 -15.23 23.80
CA LEU A 725 36.06 -15.48 24.55
C LEU A 725 34.95 -16.01 23.64
N ILE A 726 34.76 -15.41 22.45
CA ILE A 726 33.78 -15.90 21.47
C ILE A 726 34.10 -17.35 21.06
N ARG A 727 35.38 -17.67 20.81
CA ARG A 727 35.82 -19.03 20.47
C ARG A 727 35.68 -20.05 21.60
N SER A 728 35.58 -19.64 22.86
CA SER A 728 35.31 -20.57 23.96
C SER A 728 33.81 -20.78 24.21
N LEU A 729 32.95 -19.93 23.65
CA LEU A 729 31.50 -19.96 23.84
C LEU A 729 30.75 -20.59 22.65
N MET A 730 31.26 -20.42 21.44
CA MET A 730 30.69 -20.95 20.19
C MET A 730 31.44 -22.19 19.71
N ASP A 731 30.77 -23.07 18.95
CA ASP A 731 31.37 -24.35 18.55
C ASP A 731 32.28 -24.19 17.33
N GLU A 732 31.90 -23.31 16.39
CA GLU A 732 32.75 -22.88 15.28
C GLU A 732 32.74 -21.35 15.17
N VAL A 733 33.89 -20.78 14.82
CA VAL A 733 34.06 -19.34 14.62
C VAL A 733 34.96 -19.09 13.43
N GLU A 734 34.39 -18.52 12.37
CA GLU A 734 35.08 -18.13 11.15
C GLU A 734 35.13 -16.60 11.07
N PHE A 735 36.30 -16.06 10.74
CA PHE A 735 36.49 -14.63 10.53
C PHE A 735 36.91 -14.41 9.08
N GLU A 736 36.11 -13.63 8.36
CA GLU A 736 36.33 -13.31 6.95
C GLU A 736 36.51 -11.79 6.79
N ASN A 737 37.55 -11.42 6.03
CA ASN A 737 37.67 -10.06 5.52
C ASN A 737 36.83 -9.97 4.25
N VAL A 738 35.81 -9.11 4.25
CA VAL A 738 34.95 -8.85 3.09
C VAL A 738 35.37 -7.51 2.45
N ASP A 739 35.13 -7.34 1.14
CA ASP A 739 35.67 -6.23 0.34
C ASP A 739 35.47 -4.82 0.93
N GLU A 740 34.42 -4.62 1.74
CA GLU A 740 34.15 -3.38 2.46
C GLU A 740 33.95 -3.57 3.97
N GLY A 741 34.66 -4.48 4.65
CA GLY A 741 34.56 -4.59 6.12
C GLY A 741 35.01 -5.92 6.73
N THR A 742 34.53 -6.20 7.93
CA THR A 742 34.81 -7.46 8.65
C THR A 742 33.52 -8.26 8.84
N SER A 743 33.61 -9.57 8.68
CA SER A 743 32.51 -10.51 8.95
C SER A 743 32.97 -11.60 9.91
N LEU A 744 32.21 -11.79 10.99
CA LEU A 744 32.40 -12.86 11.95
C LEU A 744 31.19 -13.80 11.86
N LYS A 745 31.44 -15.05 11.49
CA LYS A 745 30.44 -16.11 11.47
C LYS A 745 30.68 -17.07 12.64
N MET A 746 29.64 -17.32 13.41
CA MET A 746 29.67 -18.17 14.59
C MET A 746 28.59 -19.24 14.49
N THR A 747 28.93 -20.50 14.73
CA THR A 747 27.98 -21.63 14.71
C THR A 747 27.84 -22.22 16.10
N LYS A 748 26.60 -22.53 16.50
CA LYS A 748 26.28 -23.35 17.67
C LYS A 748 25.42 -24.54 17.26
N TYR A 749 25.86 -25.76 17.53
CA TYR A 749 25.14 -26.98 17.21
C TYR A 749 24.13 -27.33 18.30
N LEU A 750 22.97 -27.85 17.88
CA LEU A 750 22.02 -28.47 18.79
C LEU A 750 22.62 -29.81 19.24
N LEU A 751 23.01 -29.93 20.50
CA LEU A 751 23.54 -31.18 21.04
C LEU A 751 22.44 -32.25 20.97
N ASN A 752 22.56 -33.18 20.01
CA ASN A 752 21.80 -34.43 20.03
C ASN A 752 22.25 -35.21 21.27
N GLY A 753 21.31 -35.55 22.15
CA GLY A 753 21.59 -36.30 23.36
C GLY A 753 22.13 -37.69 23.05
N GLU A 754 23.46 -37.84 23.10
CA GLU A 754 24.17 -39.04 23.55
C GLU A 754 25.48 -38.62 24.25
N ASN A 755 25.35 -38.23 25.54
CA ASN A 755 26.13 -38.70 26.68
C ASN A 755 25.78 -37.92 27.96
#